data_AF-A0A8H5MRQ8-F1
#
_entry.id   AF-A0A8H5MRQ8-F1
#
_cell.length_a   1.000
_cell.length_b   1.000
_cell.length_c   1.000
_cell.angle_alpha   90.00
_cell.angle_beta   90.00
_cell.angle_gamma   90.00
#
_symmetry.space_group_name_H-M   'P 1'
#
loop_
_entity.id
_entity.type
_entity.pdbx_description
1 polymer ?
#
loop_
_entity_poly.entity_id
_entity_poly.type
_entity_poly.pdbx_seq_one_letter_code
_entity_poly.pdbx_strand_id
1 'polypeptide(L)'
;MPSNACDRCHRRKVRCDKIQPQCGPCKRADVACEYAVSEHQLRRRNVQKLERRIRELMDCNEGLTQQLRRSEEVTRRSEDVATRSEGARRSEDIERHGTSVQDSPKDGEVAEEVIQMSLIAGGGHHFVGSTSGLLLANLLQSRPQPSSSLTTSWKPNSLPGLTSPQTNSGLPPKSLASELLKAYCSHDHLCYPFLSTKSLYRSLDAVYEDSSAKDPVDVFFVDMTLAIGTAQVHKFNWNGVYDAETHYNRAMTRLADVLARDGIERLQALLLVCQYRMGTTSSNTTTSVWHLIGVAARTCLEMGLHRAATYALPQTLDDATRKVKEEEMETKRRCFWSLVALDRVTSLALGRPLALQLEDIDVDLPPSSTADQLPEGSSPLSSAPYGTPQYRAATSVFVHIVRYRLICGKIINALHRSAKHVTFPNTSYEEMRTALARELQEWHTETANLPLVKSDTAASPASGSSFRSEEWYRLLYHNGMLMLFRPSPCLNDAAVNSLALQNIYDSAREAISLYASLHRSRKLNYSWITMHTVFLAGLSYIFALRHHFSGSEPQRARLHTTPTINQVVNDTRACSKVLVAVSERWDLARNCSDLFDRLSDAVVADVVEASVAAPVQFSADLAGMTVDNRPPIRIGNVSGATGDHPHAMSRMVRSGNVHVITGDWLSEMNIAWNAITKQEVDPNLGYENGFYEQLDECLDDIMQRDIRVVTNAGALNTDALYDKVRALCEKRGYGDCVVAKVLGDDVSDVVRRRDVQITHLDHPEQTLDSWGFTPCCATAYIGCWGIVQALRSGARIVICGRCTDASPVMGAAAWYHGWREDQYEELAGSLLAAHLIECGPYVVGANFSGFKDFLPELVDIAFPIAEIDPRGRCTIGRTAEGGGRVTKETVTAQLLYELQGHLYLNPDVVADLSGVHVEQESENRVSVSGVKGLPPPSTAKVMIAAKGGFQAEATFYINGLDVYEKAAMMKNQLAHMFKDSNFSRLSIELYGTPAENPTSQQAGTISLRVFAQARRKEDIDAPKFKVPIYALRMQSYPGYHMNLDFRTMVPKPFMEMFPALMPVSAIEHRVEMSTGASHRIEPPAKTAKYPIVRPSTETHGPVDMLTFGPTEWAPLGSVVHARSGDKGDNSNVGFFVRNDDEYAWLRNLLTVSKLKQLFGDDWFKGDPERRVERVEFPGINAVHFRVLDNLNGGIASSDRIDGLGKGIGEYLRSRYVDVPKAFLERGRI
;
A
#
# COMPACT_ATOMS: atom_id res chain seq x y z
N MET A 1 56.77 -7.23 7.54
CA MET A 1 57.07 -5.90 6.95
C MET A 1 55.98 -5.54 5.95
N PRO A 2 55.56 -4.27 5.83
CA PRO A 2 54.52 -3.89 4.86
C PRO A 2 54.98 -4.21 3.42
N SER A 3 54.09 -4.78 2.62
CA SER A 3 54.39 -5.16 1.22
C SER A 3 54.52 -3.94 0.30
N ASN A 4 53.84 -2.84 0.62
CA ASN A 4 53.76 -1.64 -0.20
C ASN A 4 54.66 -0.50 0.29
N ALA A 5 55.04 0.41 -0.61
CA ALA A 5 55.75 1.64 -0.26
C ALA A 5 54.84 2.57 0.55
N CYS A 6 55.41 3.41 1.43
CA CYS A 6 54.64 4.43 2.14
C CYS A 6 54.05 5.47 1.17
N ASP A 7 52.97 6.12 1.58
CA ASP A 7 52.15 7.01 0.74
C ASP A 7 52.99 8.11 0.09
N ARG A 8 53.92 8.68 0.84
CA ARG A 8 54.81 9.74 0.31
C ARG A 8 55.78 9.21 -0.74
N CYS A 9 56.43 8.08 -0.48
CA CYS A 9 57.36 7.48 -1.44
C CYS A 9 56.61 7.00 -2.70
N HIS A 10 55.39 6.50 -2.54
CA HIS A 10 54.50 6.14 -3.63
C HIS A 10 54.11 7.37 -4.47
N ARG A 11 53.62 8.46 -3.84
CA ARG A 11 53.26 9.70 -4.55
C ARG A 11 54.43 10.35 -5.28
N ARG A 12 55.63 10.32 -4.68
CA ARG A 12 56.84 10.89 -5.30
C ARG A 12 57.57 9.93 -6.26
N LYS A 13 57.07 8.71 -6.45
CA LYS A 13 57.67 7.65 -7.28
C LYS A 13 59.14 7.38 -6.92
N VAL A 14 59.48 7.39 -5.63
CA VAL A 14 60.84 7.10 -5.12
C VAL A 14 60.86 5.78 -4.35
N ARG A 15 62.00 5.07 -4.37
CA ARG A 15 62.15 3.75 -3.74
C ARG A 15 62.07 3.86 -2.21
N CYS A 16 61.04 3.26 -1.62
CA CYS A 16 60.86 3.17 -0.18
C CYS A 16 61.66 1.97 0.36
N ASP A 17 62.48 2.18 1.40
CA ASP A 17 63.23 1.12 2.09
C ASP A 17 62.39 0.36 3.13
N LYS A 18 61.15 0.80 3.36
CA LYS A 18 60.11 0.12 4.17
C LYS A 18 60.48 -0.09 5.65
N ILE A 19 61.50 0.62 6.14
CA ILE A 19 61.91 0.59 7.54
C ILE A 19 60.87 1.33 8.39
N GLN A 20 60.47 0.74 9.52
CA GLN A 20 59.55 1.35 10.49
C GLN A 20 60.31 1.83 11.74
N PRO A 21 59.89 2.92 12.40
CA PRO A 21 58.64 3.68 12.18
C PRO A 21 58.69 4.68 11.01
N GLN A 22 59.87 5.01 10.47
CA GLN A 22 60.03 5.98 9.38
C GLN A 22 61.03 5.46 8.34
N CYS A 23 60.62 5.43 7.07
CA CYS A 23 61.50 5.01 5.97
C CYS A 23 62.61 6.05 5.75
N GLY A 24 63.80 5.63 5.33
CA GLY A 24 64.97 6.53 5.15
C GLY A 24 64.70 7.75 4.27
N PRO A 25 63.98 7.64 3.14
CA PRO A 25 63.57 8.80 2.33
C PRO A 25 62.63 9.78 3.03
N CYS A 26 61.79 9.32 3.96
CA CYS A 26 60.92 10.18 4.76
C CYS A 26 61.69 10.82 5.93
N LYS A 27 62.62 10.08 6.55
CA LYS A 27 63.49 10.60 7.61
C LYS A 27 64.41 11.71 7.10
N ARG A 28 65.03 11.54 5.93
CA ARG A 28 65.88 12.57 5.31
C ARG A 28 65.14 13.86 4.94
N ALA A 29 63.83 13.78 4.79
CA ALA A 29 63.02 14.92 4.40
C ALA A 29 62.13 15.44 5.53
N ASP A 30 62.37 14.96 6.76
CA ASP A 30 61.70 15.37 7.99
C ASP A 30 60.18 15.46 7.91
N VAL A 31 59.55 14.40 7.38
CA VAL A 31 58.10 14.34 7.19
C VAL A 31 57.54 12.97 7.55
N ALA A 32 56.26 12.95 7.94
CA ALA A 32 55.56 11.75 8.38
C ALA A 32 55.58 10.63 7.33
N CYS A 33 55.86 9.41 7.78
CA CYS A 33 55.95 8.22 6.94
C CYS A 33 54.72 7.33 7.15
N GLU A 34 53.64 7.65 6.46
CA GLU A 34 52.36 6.95 6.58
C GLU A 34 52.22 5.84 5.53
N TYR A 35 51.70 4.68 5.95
CA TYR A 35 51.35 3.58 5.06
C TYR A 35 49.83 3.45 5.07
N ALA A 36 49.15 3.77 3.95
CA ALA A 36 47.71 3.59 3.85
C ALA A 36 47.32 2.12 4.09
N VAL A 37 46.53 1.88 5.12
CA VAL A 37 45.89 0.57 5.36
C VAL A 37 44.68 0.49 4.43
N SER A 38 44.54 -0.61 3.67
CA SER A 38 43.44 -0.72 2.72
C SER A 38 42.09 -0.61 3.45
N GLU A 39 41.16 0.14 2.88
CA GLU A 39 39.83 0.42 3.45
C GLU A 39 39.06 -0.87 3.78
N HIS A 40 39.32 -1.94 3.00
CA HIS A 40 38.77 -3.28 3.21
C HIS A 40 39.33 -3.98 4.46
N GLN A 41 40.62 -3.76 4.79
CA GLN A 41 41.21 -4.25 6.05
C GLN A 41 40.75 -3.41 7.25
N LEU A 42 40.53 -2.11 7.06
CA LEU A 42 40.01 -1.22 8.11
C LEU A 42 38.56 -1.58 8.46
N ARG A 43 37.70 -1.83 7.46
CA ARG A 43 36.33 -2.35 7.66
C ARG A 43 36.34 -3.69 8.39
N ARG A 44 37.20 -4.63 7.97
CA ARG A 44 37.30 -5.96 8.62
C ARG A 44 37.79 -5.86 10.07
N ARG A 45 38.74 -4.97 10.36
CA ARG A 45 39.19 -4.69 11.74
C ARG A 45 38.11 -4.01 12.57
N ASN A 46 37.35 -3.08 12.00
CA ASN A 46 36.26 -2.41 12.70
C ASN A 46 35.12 -3.38 13.03
N VAL A 47 34.76 -4.26 12.10
CA VAL A 47 33.79 -5.34 12.35
C VAL A 47 34.30 -6.26 13.47
N GLN A 48 35.54 -6.73 13.40
CA GLN A 48 36.11 -7.58 14.47
C GLN A 48 36.24 -6.86 15.82
N LYS A 49 36.40 -5.53 15.83
CA LYS A 49 36.45 -4.71 17.05
C LYS A 49 35.04 -4.52 17.63
N LEU A 50 34.03 -4.36 16.79
CA LEU A 50 32.62 -4.30 17.16
C LEU A 50 32.13 -5.65 17.69
N GLU A 51 32.42 -6.76 17.02
CA GLU A 51 32.07 -8.11 17.47
C GLU A 51 32.69 -8.46 18.81
N ARG A 52 33.94 -8.01 19.05
CA ARG A 52 34.61 -8.18 20.35
C ARG A 52 33.95 -7.31 21.42
N ARG A 53 33.60 -6.07 21.09
CA ARG A 53 32.94 -5.16 22.03
C ARG A 53 31.53 -5.64 22.38
N ILE A 54 30.81 -6.21 21.43
CA ILE A 54 29.50 -6.84 21.67
C ILE A 54 29.66 -8.02 22.64
N ARG A 55 30.63 -8.91 22.42
CA ARG A 55 30.92 -10.00 23.36
C ARG A 55 31.30 -9.50 24.76
N GLU A 56 32.20 -8.52 24.86
CA GLU A 56 32.56 -7.91 26.15
C GLU A 56 31.34 -7.29 26.86
N LEU A 57 30.44 -6.64 26.11
CA LEU A 57 29.22 -6.06 26.67
C LEU A 57 28.20 -7.12 27.07
N MET A 58 28.11 -8.23 26.33
CA MET A 58 27.25 -9.37 26.67
C MET A 58 27.75 -10.06 27.95
N ASP A 59 29.05 -10.35 28.05
CA ASP A 59 29.67 -10.92 29.25
C ASP A 59 29.52 -9.97 30.46
N CYS A 60 29.66 -8.66 30.24
CA CYS A 60 29.44 -7.66 31.28
C CYS A 60 27.98 -7.58 31.72
N ASN A 61 27.02 -7.68 30.78
CA ASN A 61 25.60 -7.75 31.11
C ASN A 61 25.25 -9.02 31.87
N GLU A 62 25.81 -10.18 31.51
CA GLU A 62 25.63 -11.42 32.27
C GLU A 62 26.20 -11.30 33.67
N GLY A 63 27.39 -10.73 33.81
CA GLY A 63 28.01 -10.47 35.11
C GLY A 63 27.20 -9.50 35.98
N LEU A 64 26.70 -8.41 35.40
CA LEU A 64 25.82 -7.46 36.08
C LEU A 64 24.47 -8.09 36.44
N THR A 65 23.94 -8.96 35.59
CA THR A 65 22.70 -9.71 35.86
C THR A 65 22.90 -10.69 37.02
N GLN A 66 24.05 -11.38 37.11
CA GLN A 66 24.38 -12.22 38.26
C GLN A 66 24.59 -11.39 39.54
N GLN A 67 25.16 -10.19 39.44
CA GLN A 67 25.30 -9.28 40.58
C GLN A 67 23.95 -8.75 41.06
N LEU A 68 23.04 -8.43 40.13
CA LEU A 68 21.65 -8.06 40.44
C LEU A 68 20.91 -9.20 41.12
N ARG A 69 21.01 -10.43 40.59
CA ARG A 69 20.41 -11.61 41.23
C ARG A 69 20.96 -11.87 42.63
N ARG A 70 22.27 -11.72 42.84
CA ARG A 70 22.88 -11.82 44.18
C ARG A 70 22.42 -10.69 45.12
N SER A 71 22.26 -9.48 44.61
CA SER A 71 21.73 -8.35 45.39
C SER A 71 20.28 -8.62 45.78
N GLU A 72 19.47 -9.12 44.86
CA GLU A 72 18.07 -9.49 45.10
C GLU A 72 17.92 -10.67 46.07
N GLU A 73 18.84 -11.65 46.04
CA GLU A 73 18.90 -12.75 47.02
C GLU A 73 19.28 -12.27 48.43
N VAL A 74 20.14 -11.26 48.55
CA VAL A 74 20.49 -10.64 49.84
C VAL A 74 19.31 -9.81 50.37
N THR A 75 18.60 -9.07 49.50
CA THR A 75 17.39 -8.33 49.88
C THR A 75 16.26 -9.28 50.30
N ARG A 76 16.05 -10.38 49.56
CA ARG A 76 15.08 -11.44 49.94
C ARG A 76 15.43 -12.12 51.25
N ARG A 77 16.71 -12.39 51.54
CA ARG A 77 17.14 -12.95 52.84
C ARG A 77 16.90 -11.99 54.01
N SER A 78 16.95 -10.67 53.78
CA SER A 78 16.57 -9.68 54.79
C SER A 78 15.06 -9.58 55.00
N GLU A 79 14.25 -9.84 53.97
CA GLU A 79 12.78 -9.88 54.05
C GLU A 79 12.26 -11.22 54.65
N ASP A 80 12.92 -12.34 54.37
CA ASP A 80 12.58 -13.68 54.90
C ASP A 80 12.84 -13.85 56.41
N VAL A 81 13.66 -12.99 57.02
CA VAL A 81 13.86 -12.96 58.49
C VAL A 81 12.70 -12.21 59.18
N ALA A 82 12.01 -11.31 58.47
CA ALA A 82 10.87 -10.57 58.99
C ALA A 82 9.53 -11.34 58.92
N THR A 83 9.41 -12.32 58.02
CA THR A 83 8.17 -13.06 57.75
C THR A 83 8.08 -14.45 58.39
N ARG A 84 9.11 -14.90 59.12
CA ARG A 84 9.12 -16.22 59.81
C ARG A 84 8.34 -16.29 61.14
N SER A 85 7.57 -15.27 61.52
CA SER A 85 6.79 -15.28 62.77
C SER A 85 5.38 -15.87 62.65
N GLU A 86 4.81 -16.00 61.46
CA GLU A 86 3.40 -16.39 61.34
C GLU A 86 3.19 -17.40 60.23
N GLY A 87 2.61 -18.54 60.59
CA GLY A 87 1.96 -19.41 59.60
C GLY A 87 2.71 -20.66 59.18
N ALA A 88 3.42 -21.31 60.10
CA ALA A 88 3.60 -22.76 60.00
C ALA A 88 2.21 -23.44 60.00
N ARG A 89 1.84 -24.08 58.88
CA ARG A 89 1.11 -25.37 58.78
C ARG A 89 0.39 -25.51 57.43
N ARG A 90 1.08 -26.14 56.47
CA ARG A 90 0.64 -27.33 55.68
C ARG A 90 1.34 -27.35 54.31
N SER A 91 2.47 -28.07 54.28
CA SER A 91 2.80 -29.11 53.26
C SER A 91 1.54 -29.91 52.86
N GLU A 92 1.39 -30.50 51.67
CA GLU A 92 2.34 -31.17 50.77
C GLU A 92 1.55 -31.46 49.47
N ASP A 93 2.16 -31.33 48.28
CA ASP A 93 2.26 -32.42 47.28
C ASP A 93 2.64 -31.95 45.85
N ILE A 94 3.75 -32.54 45.38
CA ILE A 94 4.04 -33.06 44.02
C ILE A 94 4.53 -32.09 42.92
N GLU A 95 5.85 -31.91 42.91
CA GLU A 95 6.80 -32.30 41.85
C GLU A 95 6.26 -32.66 40.43
N ARG A 96 6.73 -31.95 39.38
CA ARG A 96 7.68 -32.41 38.34
C ARG A 96 7.47 -31.80 36.93
N HIS A 97 8.63 -31.53 36.32
CA HIS A 97 8.95 -31.50 34.89
C HIS A 97 8.71 -30.19 34.12
N GLY A 98 9.83 -29.62 33.68
CA GLY A 98 9.90 -28.53 32.74
C GLY A 98 9.92 -29.02 31.31
N THR A 99 9.56 -28.10 30.42
CA THR A 99 10.03 -28.05 29.03
C THR A 99 9.85 -26.62 28.54
N SER A 100 10.83 -26.17 27.76
CA SER A 100 10.89 -24.89 27.06
C SER A 100 9.59 -24.56 26.33
N VAL A 101 9.05 -23.37 26.58
CA VAL A 101 7.97 -22.77 25.79
C VAL A 101 8.51 -21.51 25.13
N GLN A 102 8.24 -21.42 23.83
CA GLN A 102 8.46 -20.31 22.92
C GLN A 102 7.82 -19.01 23.46
N ASP A 103 8.48 -17.88 23.23
CA ASP A 103 7.98 -16.54 23.59
C ASP A 103 6.57 -16.30 22.99
N SER A 104 5.55 -16.31 23.84
CA SER A 104 4.27 -15.67 23.59
C SER A 104 4.37 -14.16 23.87
N PRO A 105 3.46 -13.31 23.34
CA PRO A 105 3.48 -11.87 23.62
C PRO A 105 3.38 -11.65 25.13
N LYS A 106 4.11 -10.67 25.67
CA LYS A 106 3.96 -10.29 27.08
C LYS A 106 2.55 -9.73 27.29
N ASP A 107 1.75 -10.39 28.12
CA ASP A 107 0.30 -10.18 28.37
C ASP A 107 -0.10 -8.81 29.03
N GLY A 108 0.49 -7.67 28.63
CA GLY A 108 0.19 -6.36 29.24
C GLY A 108 0.31 -5.13 28.33
N GLU A 109 0.78 -5.29 27.09
CA GLU A 109 1.27 -4.19 26.24
C GLU A 109 0.20 -3.15 25.84
N VAL A 110 -1.04 -3.57 25.57
CA VAL A 110 -2.14 -2.66 25.15
C VAL A 110 -2.53 -1.68 26.25
N ALA A 111 -2.61 -2.16 27.49
CA ALA A 111 -2.95 -1.34 28.65
C ALA A 111 -1.80 -0.39 29.01
N GLU A 112 -0.56 -0.85 28.86
CA GLU A 112 0.64 -0.05 29.10
C GLU A 112 0.74 1.14 28.14
N GLU A 113 0.41 0.98 26.86
CA GLU A 113 0.41 2.07 25.88
C GLU A 113 -0.72 3.08 26.11
N VAL A 114 -1.92 2.64 26.48
CA VAL A 114 -3.03 3.55 26.87
C VAL A 114 -2.67 4.37 28.12
N ILE A 115 -2.00 3.72 29.08
CA ILE A 115 -1.46 4.37 30.28
C ILE A 115 -0.38 5.38 29.87
N GLN A 116 0.56 4.98 29.03
CA GLN A 116 1.68 5.81 28.59
C GLN A 116 1.19 7.08 27.86
N MET A 117 0.23 6.98 26.93
CA MET A 117 -0.41 8.15 26.31
C MET A 117 -1.00 9.11 27.35
N SER A 118 -1.75 8.56 28.31
CA SER A 118 -2.44 9.36 29.33
C SER A 118 -1.46 10.01 30.32
N LEU A 119 -0.34 9.36 30.63
CA LEU A 119 0.69 9.86 31.53
C LEU A 119 1.58 10.92 30.88
N ILE A 120 2.00 10.72 29.63
CA ILE A 120 2.83 11.68 28.87
C ILE A 120 2.02 12.95 28.60
N ALA A 121 0.80 12.83 28.08
CA ALA A 121 -0.08 13.98 27.87
C ALA A 121 -0.45 14.67 29.19
N GLY A 122 -0.53 13.90 30.28
CA GLY A 122 -0.82 14.36 31.62
C GLY A 122 0.36 14.90 32.41
N GLY A 123 1.59 14.91 31.87
CA GLY A 123 2.80 15.45 32.49
C GLY A 123 3.15 14.90 33.87
N GLY A 124 2.85 13.62 34.18
CA GLY A 124 3.13 13.01 35.48
C GLY A 124 2.71 11.54 35.61
N HIS A 125 3.12 10.87 36.71
CA HIS A 125 3.23 9.40 36.84
C HIS A 125 2.16 8.68 37.70
N HIS A 126 1.00 9.26 38.00
CA HIS A 126 0.25 8.83 39.21
C HIS A 126 -1.18 8.29 39.02
N PHE A 127 -1.98 8.75 38.03
CA PHE A 127 -3.38 8.30 37.91
C PHE A 127 -3.91 8.35 36.47
N VAL A 128 -4.55 7.25 36.04
CA VAL A 128 -5.25 7.08 34.76
C VAL A 128 -6.62 6.49 35.05
N GLY A 129 -7.69 7.26 34.84
CA GLY A 129 -9.07 6.84 35.13
C GLY A 129 -9.79 6.18 33.96
N SER A 130 -11.03 5.74 34.18
CA SER A 130 -11.77 4.84 33.29
C SER A 130 -12.11 5.41 31.90
N THR A 131 -12.19 6.74 31.73
CA THR A 131 -12.46 7.36 30.43
C THR A 131 -11.25 7.42 29.49
N SER A 132 -10.06 7.10 30.01
CA SER A 132 -8.82 7.00 29.20
C SER A 132 -8.83 5.85 28.19
N GLY A 133 -9.76 4.90 28.34
CA GLY A 133 -9.82 3.66 27.56
C GLY A 133 -9.12 2.46 28.20
N LEU A 134 -8.55 2.61 29.40
CA LEU A 134 -7.87 1.53 30.11
C LEU A 134 -8.76 0.28 30.34
N LEU A 135 -10.03 0.47 30.68
CA LEU A 135 -10.97 -0.64 30.86
C LEU A 135 -11.20 -1.41 29.54
N LEU A 136 -11.35 -0.68 28.43
CA LEU A 136 -11.50 -1.27 27.10
C LEU A 136 -10.22 -2.02 26.67
N ALA A 137 -9.04 -1.44 26.95
CA ALA A 137 -7.75 -2.06 26.67
C ALA A 137 -7.56 -3.37 27.45
N ASN A 138 -7.95 -3.41 28.73
CA ASN A 138 -7.89 -4.61 29.56
C ASN A 138 -8.87 -5.70 29.07
N LEU A 139 -10.05 -5.33 28.57
CA LEU A 139 -11.02 -6.29 28.02
C LEU A 139 -10.57 -6.90 26.69
N LEU A 140 -9.64 -6.26 25.98
CA LEU A 140 -9.01 -6.81 24.78
C LEU A 140 -7.85 -7.77 25.10
N GLN A 141 -7.46 -7.92 26.38
CA GLN A 141 -6.42 -8.85 26.84
C GLN A 141 -7.03 -10.20 27.26
N SER A 142 -6.28 -11.29 27.05
CA SER A 142 -6.77 -12.67 27.15
C SER A 142 -6.99 -13.22 28.58
N ARG A 143 -6.88 -12.41 29.65
CA ARG A 143 -7.30 -12.77 31.03
C ARG A 143 -7.41 -11.52 31.95
N PRO A 144 -8.42 -11.41 32.83
CA PRO A 144 -8.53 -10.28 33.75
C PRO A 144 -7.55 -10.41 34.93
N GLN A 145 -6.70 -9.41 35.16
CA GLN A 145 -5.98 -9.23 36.43
C GLN A 145 -6.75 -8.29 37.37
N PRO A 146 -6.76 -8.55 38.70
CA PRO A 146 -7.36 -7.66 39.67
C PRO A 146 -6.57 -6.35 39.78
N SER A 147 -7.29 -5.24 39.83
CA SER A 147 -6.75 -3.89 39.97
C SER A 147 -6.01 -3.72 41.31
N SER A 148 -4.68 -3.79 41.29
CA SER A 148 -3.85 -3.21 42.35
C SER A 148 -2.67 -2.46 41.73
N SER A 149 -2.55 -1.20 42.14
CA SER A 149 -1.48 -0.23 41.88
C SER A 149 -0.17 -0.80 41.31
N LEU A 150 0.03 -0.67 40.00
CA LEU A 150 1.33 -0.88 39.36
C LEU A 150 2.08 0.46 39.31
N THR A 151 3.03 0.65 40.22
CA THR A 151 4.03 1.73 40.15
C THR A 151 5.18 1.28 39.26
N THR A 152 5.27 1.76 38.02
CA THR A 152 6.43 1.53 37.15
C THR A 152 7.48 2.63 37.31
N SER A 153 8.73 2.21 37.54
CA SER A 153 9.91 3.05 37.69
C SER A 153 10.48 3.44 36.32
N TRP A 154 10.44 4.73 35.98
CA TRP A 154 11.11 5.28 34.79
C TRP A 154 12.47 5.86 35.18
N LYS A 155 13.54 5.44 34.50
CA LYS A 155 14.85 6.13 34.54
C LYS A 155 14.91 7.10 33.36
N PRO A 156 15.21 8.40 33.59
CA PRO A 156 15.33 9.35 32.50
C PRO A 156 16.54 9.00 31.65
N ASN A 157 16.32 8.59 30.41
CA ASN A 157 17.40 8.55 29.43
C ASN A 157 17.80 9.99 29.10
N SER A 158 19.11 10.23 29.23
CA SER A 158 19.80 11.46 28.86
C SER A 158 19.41 11.95 27.45
N LEU A 159 18.94 13.20 27.40
CA LEU A 159 18.61 13.96 26.20
C LEU A 159 19.79 14.00 25.19
N PRO A 160 19.58 13.65 23.91
CA PRO A 160 20.46 14.11 22.85
C PRO A 160 20.25 15.61 22.67
N GLY A 161 21.32 16.40 22.82
CA GLY A 161 21.29 17.83 22.57
C GLY A 161 20.92 18.12 21.12
N LEU A 162 19.71 18.64 20.89
CA LEU A 162 19.39 19.32 19.64
C LEU A 162 19.98 20.73 19.68
N THR A 163 20.82 21.01 18.70
CA THR A 163 21.22 22.38 18.36
C THR A 163 20.01 23.06 17.72
N SER A 164 19.36 23.98 18.46
CA SER A 164 18.36 24.87 17.86
C SER A 164 19.06 25.75 16.82
N PRO A 165 18.56 25.83 15.56
CA PRO A 165 19.04 26.83 14.62
C PRO A 165 18.75 28.21 15.21
N GLN A 166 19.78 29.03 15.39
CA GLN A 166 19.60 30.43 15.78
C GLN A 166 18.76 31.13 14.71
N THR A 167 17.50 31.39 15.02
CA THR A 167 16.61 32.24 14.22
C THR A 167 16.30 33.50 15.02
N ASN A 168 16.24 34.63 14.31
CA ASN A 168 16.10 35.99 14.84
C ASN A 168 15.17 36.11 16.07
N SER A 169 15.70 36.64 17.18
CA SER A 169 14.95 36.93 18.41
C SER A 169 13.97 38.12 18.32
N GLY A 170 13.85 38.75 17.14
CA GLY A 170 13.00 39.92 16.90
C GLY A 170 11.52 39.61 16.73
N LEU A 171 10.68 40.65 16.77
CA LEU A 171 9.29 40.56 16.33
C LEU A 171 9.23 40.26 14.82
N PRO A 172 8.28 39.42 14.36
CA PRO A 172 8.07 39.22 12.92
C PRO A 172 7.61 40.52 12.24
N PRO A 173 7.64 40.63 10.90
CA PRO A 173 7.05 41.77 10.20
C PRO A 173 5.58 41.97 10.60
N LYS A 174 5.13 43.23 10.76
CA LYS A 174 3.76 43.57 11.19
C LYS A 174 2.69 42.95 10.27
N SER A 175 2.98 42.82 8.99
CA SER A 175 2.11 42.15 8.01
C SER A 175 1.89 40.67 8.36
N LEU A 176 2.98 39.92 8.58
CA LEU A 176 2.93 38.52 9.00
C LEU A 176 2.24 38.36 10.35
N ALA A 177 2.55 39.23 11.33
CA ALA A 177 1.89 39.21 12.64
C ALA A 177 0.38 39.44 12.54
N SER A 178 -0.06 40.34 11.66
CA SER A 178 -1.48 40.60 11.40
C SER A 178 -2.18 39.40 10.75
N GLU A 179 -1.51 38.70 9.82
CA GLU A 179 -2.02 37.47 9.20
C GLU A 179 -2.16 36.32 10.20
N LEU A 180 -1.16 36.13 11.07
CA LEU A 180 -1.18 35.11 12.12
C LEU A 180 -2.25 35.39 13.17
N LEU A 181 -2.41 36.65 13.60
CA LEU A 181 -3.49 37.05 14.50
C LEU A 181 -4.86 36.84 13.85
N LYS A 182 -5.00 37.13 12.56
CA LYS A 182 -6.23 36.84 11.79
C LYS A 182 -6.51 35.34 11.74
N ALA A 183 -5.48 34.50 11.61
CA ALA A 183 -5.62 33.04 11.64
C ALA A 183 -6.08 32.52 13.02
N TYR A 184 -5.51 33.04 14.12
CA TYR A 184 -5.95 32.74 15.49
C TYR A 184 -7.43 33.09 15.68
N CYS A 185 -7.83 34.31 15.30
CA CYS A 185 -9.21 34.77 15.37
C CYS A 185 -10.14 33.87 14.52
N SER A 186 -9.72 33.47 13.33
CA SER A 186 -10.55 32.70 12.41
C SER A 186 -10.71 31.21 12.75
N HIS A 187 -10.02 30.70 13.78
CA HIS A 187 -10.07 29.28 14.16
C HIS A 187 -10.16 29.09 15.68
N ASP A 188 -9.10 29.41 16.41
CA ASP A 188 -8.96 29.14 17.85
C ASP A 188 -9.87 30.00 18.72
N HIS A 189 -10.07 31.25 18.33
CA HIS A 189 -10.98 32.17 19.02
C HIS A 189 -12.46 31.75 18.89
N LEU A 190 -12.84 31.03 17.81
CA LEU A 190 -14.21 30.52 17.66
C LEU A 190 -14.56 29.47 18.73
N CYS A 191 -13.57 28.68 19.16
CA CYS A 191 -13.75 27.66 20.19
C CYS A 191 -13.51 28.21 21.60
N TYR A 192 -12.69 29.26 21.75
CA TYR A 192 -12.33 29.85 23.05
C TYR A 192 -12.27 31.39 22.98
N PRO A 193 -13.42 32.10 22.92
CA PRO A 193 -13.50 33.54 22.68
C PRO A 193 -13.31 34.37 23.96
N PHE A 194 -12.31 34.05 24.78
CA PHE A 194 -12.10 34.70 26.08
C PHE A 194 -11.30 36.03 26.01
N LEU A 195 -10.84 36.41 24.81
CA LEU A 195 -10.17 37.69 24.53
C LEU A 195 -11.06 38.59 23.66
N SER A 196 -11.00 39.90 23.88
CA SER A 196 -11.60 40.88 22.97
C SER A 196 -10.72 41.06 21.74
N THR A 197 -11.27 40.79 20.55
CA THR A 197 -10.55 40.99 19.29
C THR A 197 -10.17 42.45 19.07
N LYS A 198 -11.05 43.38 19.47
CA LYS A 198 -10.76 44.83 19.48
C LYS A 198 -9.54 45.17 20.34
N SER A 199 -9.42 44.56 21.52
CA SER A 199 -8.26 44.76 22.39
C SER A 199 -7.00 44.13 21.77
N LEU A 200 -7.09 42.93 21.19
CA LEU A 200 -5.95 42.25 20.58
C LEU A 200 -5.32 43.03 19.41
N TYR A 201 -6.14 43.58 18.50
CA TYR A 201 -5.62 44.41 17.41
C TYR A 201 -4.99 45.71 17.94
N ARG A 202 -5.55 46.31 19.00
CA ARG A 202 -4.93 47.47 19.66
C ARG A 202 -3.59 47.11 20.30
N SER A 203 -3.51 45.99 21.02
CA SER A 203 -2.25 45.49 21.61
C SER A 203 -1.22 45.21 20.53
N LEU A 204 -1.63 44.66 19.38
CA LEU A 204 -0.76 44.46 18.23
C LEU A 204 -0.21 45.80 17.71
N ASP A 205 -1.05 46.81 17.54
CA ASP A 205 -0.58 48.13 17.10
C ASP A 205 0.42 48.74 18.10
N ALA A 206 0.08 48.72 19.39
CA ALA A 206 0.93 49.25 20.47
C ALA A 206 2.29 48.54 20.58
N VAL A 207 2.34 47.21 20.36
CA VAL A 207 3.60 46.43 20.38
C VAL A 207 4.53 46.79 19.21
N TYR A 208 3.99 47.32 18.10
CA TYR A 208 4.76 47.70 16.91
C TYR A 208 5.04 49.20 16.81
N GLU A 209 4.48 50.02 17.70
CA GLU A 209 4.83 51.44 17.84
C GLU A 209 6.19 51.63 18.53
N ASP A 210 6.93 52.68 18.15
CA ASP A 210 8.31 52.94 18.57
C ASP A 210 8.37 53.67 19.94
N SER A 211 7.69 53.08 20.94
CA SER A 211 7.62 53.59 22.32
C SER A 211 8.58 52.83 23.25
N SER A 212 9.27 53.56 24.13
CA SER A 212 10.32 53.03 25.01
C SER A 212 9.81 52.16 26.18
N ALA A 213 8.50 52.04 26.38
CA ALA A 213 7.92 51.18 27.42
C ALA A 213 6.63 50.51 26.91
N LYS A 214 6.75 49.26 26.45
CA LYS A 214 5.61 48.42 26.05
C LYS A 214 5.02 47.73 27.28
N ASP A 215 3.69 47.69 27.38
CA ASP A 215 3.01 46.99 28.47
C ASP A 215 3.32 45.47 28.41
N PRO A 216 3.84 44.85 29.50
CA PRO A 216 4.07 43.41 29.56
C PRO A 216 2.87 42.53 29.20
N VAL A 217 1.63 42.96 29.48
CA VAL A 217 0.40 42.23 29.13
C VAL A 217 0.14 42.25 27.62
N ASP A 218 0.29 43.41 26.99
CA ASP A 218 0.08 43.54 25.54
C ASP A 218 1.10 42.69 24.77
N VAL A 219 2.38 42.72 25.19
CA VAL A 219 3.44 41.89 24.61
C VAL A 219 3.12 40.40 24.79
N PHE A 220 2.70 40.00 26.00
CA PHE A 220 2.37 38.60 26.30
C PHE A 220 1.19 38.08 25.46
N PHE A 221 0.09 38.84 25.36
CA PHE A 221 -1.08 38.42 24.57
C PHE A 221 -0.78 38.38 23.07
N VAL A 222 -0.03 39.34 22.54
CA VAL A 222 0.40 39.30 21.14
C VAL A 222 1.27 38.07 20.89
N ASP A 223 2.28 37.81 21.71
CA ASP A 223 3.17 36.67 21.49
C ASP A 223 2.47 35.32 21.63
N MET A 224 1.56 35.16 22.59
CA MET A 224 0.78 33.93 22.73
C MET A 224 -0.18 33.70 21.56
N THR A 225 -0.85 34.75 21.07
CA THR A 225 -1.75 34.63 19.91
C THR A 225 -0.99 34.36 18.62
N LEU A 226 0.22 34.91 18.46
CA LEU A 226 1.13 34.56 17.38
C LEU A 226 1.62 33.11 17.49
N ALA A 227 1.97 32.64 18.68
CA ALA A 227 2.40 31.25 18.89
C ALA A 227 1.30 30.26 18.46
N ILE A 228 0.05 30.49 18.91
CA ILE A 228 -1.09 29.65 18.57
C ILE A 228 -1.43 29.76 17.08
N GLY A 229 -1.46 30.98 16.53
CA GLY A 229 -1.71 31.23 15.11
C GLY A 229 -0.67 30.56 14.20
N THR A 230 0.62 30.63 14.55
CA THR A 230 1.71 29.97 13.81
C THR A 230 1.56 28.45 13.85
N ALA A 231 1.29 27.87 15.03
CA ALA A 231 1.06 26.44 15.17
C ALA A 231 -0.12 25.95 14.30
N GLN A 232 -1.17 26.76 14.20
CA GLN A 232 -2.35 26.45 13.38
C GLN A 232 -2.10 26.60 11.87
N VAL A 233 -1.42 27.66 11.41
CA VAL A 233 -1.16 27.90 9.97
C VAL A 233 -0.18 26.88 9.42
N HIS A 234 0.84 26.52 10.20
CA HIS A 234 1.89 25.60 9.78
C HIS A 234 1.59 24.14 10.06
N LYS A 235 0.38 23.80 10.53
CA LYS A 235 -0.03 22.41 10.78
C LYS A 235 -0.02 21.49 9.54
N PHE A 236 0.32 21.95 8.33
CA PHE A 236 0.50 21.09 7.15
C PHE A 236 1.89 21.19 6.52
N ASN A 237 2.73 22.14 6.94
CA ASN A 237 4.05 22.39 6.39
C ASN A 237 5.07 22.40 7.52
N TRP A 238 5.59 21.22 7.86
CA TRP A 238 6.56 20.99 8.93
C TRP A 238 7.95 21.58 8.66
N ASN A 239 8.25 21.96 7.40
CA ASN A 239 9.47 22.66 6.97
C ASN A 239 9.32 24.19 6.94
N GLY A 240 8.42 24.77 7.74
CA GLY A 240 8.18 26.21 7.79
C GLY A 240 9.34 27.01 8.39
N VAL A 241 9.56 28.24 7.88
CA VAL A 241 10.67 29.14 8.25
C VAL A 241 10.54 29.75 9.67
N TYR A 242 9.35 29.69 10.28
CA TYR A 242 9.08 30.28 11.60
C TYR A 242 8.56 29.24 12.59
N ASP A 243 9.17 29.21 13.77
CA ASP A 243 8.88 28.25 14.83
C ASP A 243 7.95 28.87 15.90
N ALA A 244 6.77 28.27 16.10
CA ALA A 244 5.78 28.67 17.11
C ALA A 244 6.38 28.71 18.53
N GLU A 245 7.38 27.87 18.80
CA GLU A 245 8.09 27.81 20.07
C GLU A 245 8.86 29.11 20.38
N THR A 246 9.33 29.83 19.35
CA THR A 246 10.01 31.12 19.52
C THR A 246 9.07 32.19 20.10
N HIS A 247 7.84 32.28 19.59
CA HIS A 247 6.82 33.19 20.11
C HIS A 247 6.40 32.83 21.53
N TYR A 248 6.19 31.52 21.79
CA TYR A 248 5.84 31.02 23.11
C TYR A 248 6.93 31.33 24.14
N ASN A 249 8.20 31.07 23.82
CA ASN A 249 9.32 31.34 24.72
C ASN A 249 9.43 32.83 25.05
N ARG A 250 9.20 33.72 24.08
CA ARG A 250 9.16 35.17 24.32
C ARG A 250 8.03 35.55 25.27
N ALA A 251 6.82 35.03 25.07
CA ALA A 251 5.70 35.25 25.99
C ALA A 251 6.04 34.77 27.41
N MET A 252 6.65 33.59 27.56
CA MET A 252 6.96 33.03 28.88
C MET A 252 7.90 33.91 29.71
N THR A 253 8.74 34.76 29.08
CA THR A 253 9.58 35.73 29.80
C THR A 253 8.81 36.83 30.54
N ARG A 254 7.51 36.99 30.25
CA ARG A 254 6.62 38.01 30.85
C ARG A 254 5.50 37.41 31.68
N LEU A 255 5.41 36.07 31.76
CA LEU A 255 4.30 35.41 32.46
C LEU A 255 4.20 35.83 33.93
N ALA A 256 5.34 35.95 34.63
CA ALA A 256 5.36 36.37 36.03
C ALA A 256 4.81 37.80 36.20
N ASP A 257 5.15 38.72 35.29
CA ASP A 257 4.68 40.11 35.32
C ASP A 257 3.16 40.19 35.09
N VAL A 258 2.62 39.33 34.22
CA VAL A 258 1.17 39.27 33.94
C VAL A 258 0.40 38.62 35.10
N LEU A 259 0.94 37.54 35.69
CA LEU A 259 0.31 36.87 36.84
C LEU A 259 0.31 37.73 38.11
N ALA A 260 1.24 38.69 38.22
CA ALA A 260 1.28 39.65 39.32
C ALA A 260 0.23 40.76 39.22
N ARG A 261 -0.50 40.88 38.10
CA ARG A 261 -1.59 41.86 37.96
C ARG A 261 -2.90 41.37 38.58
N ASP A 262 -3.60 42.27 39.24
CA ASP A 262 -4.97 42.06 39.68
C ASP A 262 -5.94 42.24 38.51
N GLY A 263 -6.82 41.27 38.27
CA GLY A 263 -7.83 41.37 37.21
C GLY A 263 -8.14 40.08 36.49
N ILE A 264 -8.76 40.21 35.31
CA ILE A 264 -9.13 39.08 34.44
C ILE A 264 -7.97 38.62 33.55
N GLU A 265 -6.97 39.49 33.40
CA GLU A 265 -5.78 39.33 32.57
C GLU A 265 -4.94 38.13 33.03
N ARG A 266 -4.83 37.91 34.35
CA ARG A 266 -4.15 36.72 34.91
C ARG A 266 -4.84 35.41 34.48
N LEU A 267 -6.18 35.39 34.46
CA LEU A 267 -6.95 34.22 34.02
C LEU A 267 -6.82 34.03 32.51
N GLN A 268 -6.93 35.10 31.73
CA GLN A 268 -6.75 35.07 30.27
C GLN A 268 -5.36 34.57 29.87
N ALA A 269 -4.31 34.96 30.62
CA ALA A 269 -2.96 34.48 30.41
C ALA A 269 -2.84 32.96 30.65
N LEU A 270 -3.41 32.45 31.75
CA LEU A 270 -3.45 31.01 32.03
C LEU A 270 -4.22 30.24 30.95
N LEU A 271 -5.34 30.78 30.46
CA LEU A 271 -6.15 30.18 29.40
C LEU A 271 -5.38 30.11 28.07
N LEU A 272 -4.65 31.16 27.69
CA LEU A 272 -3.77 31.16 26.50
C LEU A 272 -2.68 30.09 26.59
N VAL A 273 -2.06 29.93 27.77
CA VAL A 273 -1.04 28.90 27.97
C VAL A 273 -1.65 27.50 27.88
N CYS A 274 -2.83 27.27 28.46
CA CYS A 274 -3.55 26.01 28.34
C CYS A 274 -3.89 25.71 26.87
N GLN A 275 -4.41 26.70 26.13
CA GLN A 275 -4.77 26.56 24.73
C GLN A 275 -3.57 26.21 23.84
N TYR A 276 -2.44 26.92 23.99
CA TYR A 276 -1.21 26.61 23.25
C TYR A 276 -0.70 25.20 23.55
N ARG A 277 -0.67 24.81 24.83
CA ARG A 277 -0.19 23.49 25.27
C ARG A 277 -1.09 22.34 24.83
N MET A 278 -2.38 22.59 24.59
CA MET A 278 -3.27 21.59 24.01
C MET A 278 -3.04 21.39 22.50
N GLY A 279 -2.57 22.40 21.79
CA GLY A 279 -2.38 22.37 20.34
C GLY A 279 -0.97 21.97 19.87
N THR A 280 0.04 22.03 20.74
CA THR A 280 1.45 21.71 20.40
C THR A 280 1.79 20.23 20.59
N THR A 281 2.72 19.73 19.78
CA THR A 281 3.27 18.37 19.84
C THR A 281 4.72 18.31 20.33
N SER A 282 5.30 19.43 20.77
CA SER A 282 6.70 19.52 21.24
C SER A 282 6.97 18.64 22.48
N SER A 283 8.13 17.99 22.52
CA SER A 283 8.57 17.02 23.53
C SER A 283 8.89 17.60 24.92
N ASN A 284 8.87 18.93 25.08
CA ASN A 284 9.15 19.64 26.34
C ASN A 284 7.88 19.90 27.18
N THR A 285 7.17 18.84 27.57
CA THR A 285 5.99 18.91 28.45
C THR A 285 6.37 18.76 29.92
N THR A 286 7.13 19.72 30.47
CA THR A 286 7.48 19.72 31.91
C THR A 286 6.31 20.12 32.81
N THR A 287 5.24 20.74 32.28
CA THR A 287 4.04 21.13 33.05
C THR A 287 2.77 20.56 32.42
N SER A 288 2.04 19.77 33.19
CA SER A 288 0.76 19.15 32.84
C SER A 288 -0.35 20.17 32.57
N VAL A 289 -1.01 20.07 31.39
CA VAL A 289 -2.15 20.93 31.01
C VAL A 289 -3.30 20.84 32.03
N TRP A 290 -3.58 19.65 32.55
CA TRP A 290 -4.61 19.45 33.57
C TRP A 290 -4.33 20.23 34.86
N HIS A 291 -3.05 20.32 35.28
CA HIS A 291 -2.68 21.12 36.45
C HIS A 291 -2.83 22.62 36.21
N LEU A 292 -2.46 23.11 35.01
CA LEU A 292 -2.65 24.51 34.63
C LEU A 292 -4.13 24.90 34.60
N ILE A 293 -4.98 24.03 34.06
CA ILE A 293 -6.43 24.19 34.12
C ILE A 293 -6.93 24.21 35.57
N GLY A 294 -6.38 23.35 36.44
CA GLY A 294 -6.70 23.37 37.87
C GLY A 294 -6.30 24.68 38.58
N VAL A 295 -5.18 25.29 38.21
CA VAL A 295 -4.78 26.62 38.68
C VAL A 295 -5.77 27.68 38.18
N ALA A 296 -6.09 27.67 36.89
CA ALA A 296 -7.07 28.59 36.30
C ALA A 296 -8.46 28.43 36.94
N ALA A 297 -8.90 27.20 37.26
CA ALA A 297 -10.14 26.91 37.98
C ALA A 297 -10.16 27.56 39.35
N ARG A 298 -9.10 27.42 40.15
CA ARG A 298 -9.01 28.08 41.46
C ARG A 298 -9.00 29.61 41.35
N THR A 299 -8.26 30.17 40.39
CA THR A 299 -8.27 31.62 40.12
C THR A 299 -9.67 32.11 39.72
N CYS A 300 -10.39 31.32 38.93
CA CYS A 300 -11.75 31.62 38.50
C CYS A 300 -12.76 31.58 39.66
N LEU A 301 -12.61 30.60 40.57
CA LEU A 301 -13.43 30.48 41.78
C LEU A 301 -13.15 31.63 42.76
N GLU A 302 -11.89 31.97 42.98
CA GLU A 302 -11.45 33.12 43.80
C GLU A 302 -12.09 34.43 43.33
N MET A 303 -12.23 34.61 42.01
CA MET A 303 -12.87 35.78 41.39
C MET A 303 -14.41 35.72 41.39
N GLY A 304 -15.03 34.65 41.90
CA GLY A 304 -16.48 34.49 41.94
C GLY A 304 -17.14 34.29 40.57
N LEU A 305 -16.39 33.99 39.50
CA LEU A 305 -16.93 33.95 38.13
C LEU A 305 -17.89 32.79 37.86
N HIS A 306 -17.99 31.83 38.78
CA HIS A 306 -18.94 30.71 38.77
C HIS A 306 -20.32 31.08 39.35
N ARG A 307 -20.48 32.32 39.84
CA ARG A 307 -21.72 32.82 40.44
C ARG A 307 -22.42 33.85 39.54
N ALA A 308 -23.72 33.69 39.31
CA ALA A 308 -24.56 34.62 38.54
C ALA A 308 -24.54 36.04 39.14
N ALA A 309 -24.48 36.14 40.47
CA ALA A 309 -24.40 37.42 41.19
C ALA A 309 -23.21 38.29 40.76
N THR A 310 -22.11 37.70 40.31
CA THR A 310 -20.90 38.42 39.86
C THR A 310 -21.12 39.24 38.59
N TYR A 311 -22.16 38.90 37.82
CA TYR A 311 -22.49 39.55 36.55
C TYR A 311 -23.60 40.60 36.67
N ALA A 312 -24.17 40.79 37.87
CA ALA A 312 -25.23 41.77 38.10
C ALA A 312 -24.70 43.21 38.06
N LEU A 313 -25.34 44.07 37.27
CA LEU A 313 -25.00 45.49 37.17
C LEU A 313 -25.96 46.36 37.99
N PRO A 314 -25.47 47.41 38.68
CA PRO A 314 -26.32 48.38 39.36
C PRO A 314 -27.26 49.09 38.37
N GLN A 315 -28.54 49.19 38.74
CA GLN A 315 -29.56 49.84 37.90
C GLN A 315 -29.33 51.35 37.69
N THR A 316 -28.45 51.96 38.48
CA THR A 316 -28.17 53.40 38.53
C THR A 316 -27.08 53.89 37.55
N LEU A 317 -26.46 52.99 36.76
CA LEU A 317 -25.44 53.35 35.77
C LEU A 317 -26.04 54.02 34.54
N ASP A 318 -25.37 55.05 34.02
CA ASP A 318 -25.67 55.68 32.72
C ASP A 318 -25.44 54.70 31.56
N ASP A 319 -26.09 54.94 30.42
CA ASP A 319 -26.12 54.02 29.28
C ASP A 319 -24.73 53.72 28.68
N ALA A 320 -23.81 54.70 28.69
CA ALA A 320 -22.47 54.53 28.14
C ALA A 320 -21.59 53.67 29.06
N THR A 321 -21.60 53.96 30.37
CA THR A 321 -20.88 53.17 31.38
C THR A 321 -21.46 51.76 31.52
N ARG A 322 -22.78 51.63 31.43
CA ARG A 322 -23.48 50.34 31.45
C ARG A 322 -23.01 49.44 30.31
N LYS A 323 -22.95 49.95 29.08
CA LYS A 323 -22.52 49.19 27.90
C LYS A 323 -21.06 48.70 28.01
N VAL A 324 -20.17 49.52 28.56
CA VAL A 324 -18.77 49.13 28.81
C VAL A 324 -18.69 48.04 29.87
N LYS A 325 -19.47 48.16 30.95
CA LYS A 325 -19.54 47.14 32.01
C LYS A 325 -20.18 45.84 31.54
N GLU A 326 -21.18 45.88 30.66
CA GLU A 326 -21.76 44.70 30.02
C GLU A 326 -20.71 43.95 29.17
N GLU A 327 -19.92 44.67 28.37
CA GLU A 327 -18.83 44.07 27.57
C GLU A 327 -17.74 43.43 28.47
N GLU A 328 -17.44 44.04 29.61
CA GLU A 328 -16.53 43.50 30.63
C GLU A 328 -17.10 42.19 31.23
N MET A 329 -18.37 42.19 31.64
CA MET A 329 -19.04 41.02 32.22
C MET A 329 -19.15 39.86 31.23
N GLU A 330 -19.42 40.13 29.95
CA GLU A 330 -19.46 39.10 28.91
C GLU A 330 -18.07 38.56 28.56
N THR A 331 -17.02 39.36 28.71
CA THR A 331 -15.64 38.86 28.61
C THR A 331 -15.34 37.90 29.76
N LYS A 332 -15.71 38.25 31.00
CA LYS A 332 -15.59 37.36 32.17
C LYS A 332 -16.38 36.06 32.00
N ARG A 333 -17.61 36.15 31.47
CA ARG A 333 -18.48 34.99 31.22
C ARG A 333 -17.87 34.04 30.19
N ARG A 334 -17.27 34.58 29.12
CA ARG A 334 -16.55 33.78 28.12
C ARG A 334 -15.27 33.16 28.66
N CYS A 335 -14.53 33.84 29.54
CA CYS A 335 -13.39 33.24 30.26
C CYS A 335 -13.84 32.02 31.07
N PHE A 336 -14.92 32.16 31.84
CA PHE A 336 -15.47 31.07 32.66
C PHE A 336 -15.88 29.86 31.81
N TRP A 337 -16.70 30.06 30.78
CA TRP A 337 -17.15 28.95 29.94
C TRP A 337 -16.05 28.34 29.06
N SER A 338 -15.04 29.13 28.68
CA SER A 338 -13.85 28.59 27.99
C SER A 338 -13.06 27.67 28.92
N LEU A 339 -12.92 28.04 30.19
CA LEU A 339 -12.29 27.22 31.21
C LEU A 339 -13.05 25.91 31.45
N VAL A 340 -14.38 25.97 31.56
CA VAL A 340 -15.23 24.77 31.67
C VAL A 340 -15.01 23.85 30.47
N ALA A 341 -15.01 24.39 29.25
CA ALA A 341 -14.78 23.59 28.05
C ALA A 341 -13.39 22.92 28.02
N LEU A 342 -12.33 23.65 28.45
CA LEU A 342 -10.97 23.12 28.57
C LEU A 342 -10.88 22.00 29.64
N ASP A 343 -11.46 22.21 30.82
CA ASP A 343 -11.48 21.21 31.89
C ASP A 343 -12.13 19.91 31.44
N ARG A 344 -13.30 19.97 30.81
CA ARG A 344 -14.01 18.77 30.36
C ARG A 344 -13.22 17.98 29.30
N VAL A 345 -12.65 18.64 28.29
CA VAL A 345 -11.93 17.94 27.22
C VAL A 345 -10.62 17.33 27.70
N THR A 346 -9.86 18.04 28.54
CA THR A 346 -8.59 17.55 29.08
C THR A 346 -8.82 16.43 30.10
N SER A 347 -9.76 16.61 31.02
CA SER A 347 -10.08 15.60 32.03
C SER A 347 -10.65 14.33 31.41
N LEU A 348 -11.45 14.45 30.33
CA LEU A 348 -11.93 13.31 29.56
C LEU A 348 -10.78 12.50 28.94
N ALA A 349 -9.92 13.17 28.18
CA ALA A 349 -8.84 12.52 27.44
C ALA A 349 -7.80 11.87 28.38
N LEU A 350 -7.56 12.46 29.56
CA LEU A 350 -6.60 11.94 30.54
C LEU A 350 -7.23 10.97 31.56
N GLY A 351 -8.55 10.79 31.56
CA GLY A 351 -9.22 10.01 32.60
C GLY A 351 -9.12 10.61 33.99
N ARG A 352 -9.13 11.94 34.12
CA ARG A 352 -8.95 12.63 35.42
C ARG A 352 -10.26 13.24 35.94
N PRO A 353 -10.38 13.48 37.26
CA PRO A 353 -11.51 14.20 37.81
C PRO A 353 -11.62 15.63 37.27
N LEU A 354 -12.85 16.10 37.14
CA LEU A 354 -13.18 17.46 36.72
C LEU A 354 -12.80 18.48 37.80
N ALA A 355 -12.17 19.59 37.41
CA ALA A 355 -11.80 20.67 38.32
C ALA A 355 -13.00 21.50 38.79
N LEU A 356 -14.03 21.65 37.96
CA LEU A 356 -15.27 22.36 38.27
C LEU A 356 -16.46 21.41 38.27
N GLN A 357 -17.20 21.30 39.36
CA GLN A 357 -18.43 20.49 39.42
C GLN A 357 -19.63 21.31 38.92
N LEU A 358 -20.64 20.65 38.32
CA LEU A 358 -21.77 21.37 37.72
C LEU A 358 -22.69 21.97 38.79
N GLU A 359 -22.75 21.34 39.95
CA GLU A 359 -23.55 21.70 41.10
C GLU A 359 -23.11 23.04 41.71
N ASP A 360 -21.87 23.47 41.45
CA ASP A 360 -21.30 24.71 41.94
C ASP A 360 -21.55 25.91 40.99
N ILE A 361 -22.19 25.70 39.83
CA ILE A 361 -22.30 26.68 38.76
C ILE A 361 -23.76 27.12 38.60
N ASP A 362 -24.04 28.43 38.73
CA ASP A 362 -25.36 29.02 38.47
C ASP A 362 -25.33 30.12 37.36
N VAL A 363 -24.22 30.23 36.63
CA VAL A 363 -24.04 31.22 35.54
C VAL A 363 -24.74 30.75 34.27
N ASP A 364 -25.41 31.67 33.56
CA ASP A 364 -25.98 31.39 32.24
C ASP A 364 -24.91 31.30 31.15
N LEU A 365 -25.23 30.58 30.07
CA LEU A 365 -24.42 30.60 28.84
C LEU A 365 -24.43 32.00 28.21
N PRO A 366 -23.36 32.40 27.49
CA PRO A 366 -23.35 33.66 26.76
C PRO A 366 -24.53 33.77 25.77
N PRO A 367 -25.10 34.97 25.60
CA PRO A 367 -26.19 35.17 24.66
C PRO A 367 -25.75 34.83 23.23
N SER A 368 -26.57 34.05 22.51
CA SER A 368 -26.35 33.66 21.12
C SER A 368 -27.64 33.80 20.32
N SER A 369 -27.55 34.11 19.03
CA SER A 369 -28.69 34.17 18.11
C SER A 369 -28.34 33.46 16.81
N THR A 370 -29.23 32.58 16.35
CA THR A 370 -29.13 31.82 15.10
C THR A 370 -30.06 32.37 14.01
N ALA A 371 -30.89 33.37 14.33
CA ALA A 371 -31.92 33.92 13.44
C ALA A 371 -31.44 35.08 12.55
N ASP A 372 -30.25 35.64 12.80
CA ASP A 372 -29.72 36.74 12.01
C ASP A 372 -29.02 36.20 10.74
N GLN A 373 -29.62 36.40 9.55
CA GLN A 373 -29.00 36.03 8.27
C GLN A 373 -27.67 36.80 8.08
N LEU A 374 -26.56 36.07 7.92
CA LEU A 374 -25.26 36.66 7.61
C LEU A 374 -25.22 37.05 6.12
N PRO A 375 -24.82 38.28 5.75
CA PRO A 375 -24.65 38.66 4.36
C PRO A 375 -23.61 37.79 3.65
N GLU A 376 -23.91 37.32 2.44
CA GLU A 376 -22.93 36.62 1.60
C GLU A 376 -21.68 37.51 1.39
N GLY A 377 -20.51 36.99 1.72
CA GLY A 377 -19.22 37.69 1.56
C GLY A 377 -18.71 38.51 2.75
N SER A 378 -19.34 38.45 3.94
CA SER A 378 -18.83 39.19 5.11
C SER A 378 -17.49 38.65 5.66
N SER A 379 -16.64 39.57 6.15
CA SER A 379 -15.35 39.39 6.88
C SER A 379 -15.36 38.22 7.89
N PRO A 380 -14.22 37.56 8.25
CA PRO A 380 -14.24 36.42 9.17
C PRO A 380 -15.06 36.69 10.43
N LEU A 381 -16.01 35.80 10.72
CA LEU A 381 -17.00 35.89 11.82
C LEU A 381 -16.42 36.40 13.16
N SER A 382 -15.14 36.15 13.44
CA SER A 382 -14.48 36.48 14.71
C SER A 382 -14.05 37.94 14.89
N SER A 383 -13.84 38.74 13.84
CA SER A 383 -13.36 40.14 13.98
C SER A 383 -14.46 41.18 14.17
N ALA A 384 -15.72 40.76 14.27
CA ALA A 384 -16.87 41.66 14.34
C ALA A 384 -16.98 42.38 15.71
N PRO A 385 -17.44 43.66 15.73
CA PRO A 385 -17.66 44.39 16.97
C PRO A 385 -18.66 43.71 17.91
N TYR A 386 -18.46 43.88 19.21
CA TYR A 386 -19.33 43.35 20.25
C TYR A 386 -20.80 43.75 20.05
N GLY A 387 -21.71 42.77 20.18
CA GLY A 387 -23.15 42.97 20.05
C GLY A 387 -23.71 42.96 18.62
N THR A 388 -22.87 42.84 17.60
CA THR A 388 -23.31 42.70 16.19
C THR A 388 -23.89 41.30 15.90
N PRO A 389 -24.75 41.16 14.86
CA PRO A 389 -25.22 39.84 14.39
C PRO A 389 -24.08 38.86 14.09
N GLN A 390 -23.00 39.33 13.46
CA GLN A 390 -21.81 38.53 13.14
C GLN A 390 -21.11 38.03 14.42
N TYR A 391 -21.02 38.87 15.44
CA TYR A 391 -20.48 38.50 16.76
C TYR A 391 -21.37 37.48 17.49
N ARG A 392 -22.70 37.63 17.43
CA ARG A 392 -23.65 36.64 18.00
C ARG A 392 -23.58 35.29 17.28
N ALA A 393 -23.38 35.29 15.96
CA ALA A 393 -23.16 34.08 15.17
C ALA A 393 -21.80 33.41 15.46
N ALA A 394 -20.74 34.18 15.73
CA ALA A 394 -19.47 33.60 16.21
C ALA A 394 -19.62 32.98 17.62
N THR A 395 -20.42 33.60 18.48
CA THR A 395 -20.67 33.12 19.84
C THR A 395 -21.53 31.85 19.87
N SER A 396 -22.42 31.64 18.90
CA SER A 396 -23.25 30.43 18.84
C SER A 396 -22.43 29.15 18.60
N VAL A 397 -21.35 29.23 17.80
CA VAL A 397 -20.36 28.16 17.63
C VAL A 397 -19.74 27.77 18.98
N PHE A 398 -19.26 28.76 19.74
CA PHE A 398 -18.69 28.55 21.07
C PHE A 398 -19.68 27.92 22.05
N VAL A 399 -20.88 28.51 22.16
CA VAL A 399 -21.94 28.02 23.06
C VAL A 399 -22.31 26.57 22.75
N HIS A 400 -22.42 26.23 21.47
CA HIS A 400 -22.75 24.87 21.05
C HIS A 400 -21.64 23.86 21.40
N ILE A 401 -20.36 24.25 21.28
CA ILE A 401 -19.22 23.43 21.74
C ILE A 401 -19.25 23.26 23.27
N VAL A 402 -19.54 24.32 24.03
CA VAL A 402 -19.64 24.25 25.50
C VAL A 402 -20.75 23.27 25.91
N ARG A 403 -21.92 23.31 25.25
CA ARG A 403 -23.02 22.37 25.52
C ARG A 403 -22.62 20.92 25.31
N TYR A 404 -21.89 20.60 24.24
CA TYR A 404 -21.30 19.27 24.06
C TYR A 404 -20.38 18.87 25.22
N ARG A 405 -19.49 19.78 25.66
CA ARG A 405 -18.59 19.52 26.79
C ARG A 405 -19.32 19.30 28.10
N LEU A 406 -20.46 19.96 28.29
CA LEU A 406 -21.35 19.72 29.44
C LEU A 406 -21.97 18.31 29.37
N ILE A 407 -22.43 17.88 28.20
CA ILE A 407 -22.92 16.50 27.99
C ILE A 407 -21.82 15.48 28.29
N CYS A 408 -20.59 15.68 27.79
CA CYS A 408 -19.44 14.85 28.14
C CYS A 408 -19.22 14.79 29.67
N GLY A 409 -19.32 15.93 30.36
CA GLY A 409 -19.21 15.99 31.83
C GLY A 409 -20.29 15.19 32.55
N LYS A 410 -21.54 15.25 32.08
CA LYS A 410 -22.65 14.43 32.60
C LYS A 410 -22.37 12.93 32.40
N ILE A 411 -21.87 12.54 31.22
CA ILE A 411 -21.49 11.15 30.92
C ILE A 411 -20.40 10.65 31.89
N ILE A 412 -19.35 11.45 32.13
CA ILE A 412 -18.27 11.12 33.06
C ILE A 412 -18.83 10.86 34.47
N ASN A 413 -19.68 11.77 34.96
CA ASN A 413 -20.26 11.66 36.30
C ASN A 413 -21.23 10.48 36.43
N ALA A 414 -22.00 10.17 35.38
CA ALA A 414 -23.01 9.11 35.41
C ALA A 414 -22.43 7.69 35.25
N LEU A 415 -21.42 7.51 34.39
CA LEU A 415 -20.97 6.17 33.96
C LEU A 415 -19.53 5.82 34.38
N HIS A 416 -18.69 6.81 34.63
CA HIS A 416 -17.23 6.60 34.79
C HIS A 416 -16.69 6.88 36.19
N ARG A 417 -17.52 7.40 37.10
CA ARG A 417 -17.18 7.61 38.52
C ARG A 417 -17.31 6.30 39.31
N SER A 418 -16.61 6.19 40.44
CA SER A 418 -16.63 5.00 41.30
C SER A 418 -18.05 4.70 41.83
N ALA A 419 -18.50 3.45 41.64
CA ALA A 419 -19.84 2.97 41.99
C ALA A 419 -20.20 3.05 43.50
N LYS A 420 -19.21 3.28 44.39
CA LYS A 420 -19.44 3.33 45.85
C LYS A 420 -20.25 4.54 46.35
N HIS A 421 -20.49 5.56 45.51
CA HIS A 421 -21.10 6.84 45.94
C HIS A 421 -22.30 7.32 45.10
N VAL A 422 -22.86 6.47 44.24
CA VAL A 422 -23.96 6.87 43.35
C VAL A 422 -25.27 6.24 43.84
N THR A 423 -25.94 6.89 44.77
CA THR A 423 -27.35 6.62 45.11
C THR A 423 -28.25 7.49 44.23
N PHE A 424 -28.56 7.04 43.01
CA PHE A 424 -29.71 7.58 42.28
C PHE A 424 -30.98 6.91 42.84
N PRO A 425 -31.93 7.67 43.43
CA PRO A 425 -33.20 7.10 43.83
C PRO A 425 -33.99 6.71 42.56
N ASN A 426 -34.29 5.43 42.40
CA ASN A 426 -35.25 4.87 41.43
C ASN A 426 -34.95 4.95 39.91
N THR A 427 -33.73 5.26 39.44
CA THR A 427 -33.41 5.25 37.99
C THR A 427 -32.31 4.24 37.66
N SER A 428 -32.51 3.40 36.65
CA SER A 428 -31.51 2.43 36.17
C SER A 428 -30.41 3.12 35.34
N TYR A 429 -29.20 2.53 35.31
CA TYR A 429 -28.10 3.04 34.49
C TYR A 429 -28.43 3.05 32.99
N GLU A 430 -29.29 2.14 32.52
CA GLU A 430 -29.75 2.07 31.13
C GLU A 430 -30.67 3.23 30.75
N GLU A 431 -31.59 3.62 31.64
CA GLU A 431 -32.44 4.79 31.47
C GLU A 431 -31.61 6.08 31.40
N MET A 432 -30.57 6.19 32.24
CA MET A 432 -29.64 7.32 32.20
C MET A 432 -28.82 7.35 30.90
N ARG A 433 -28.28 6.20 30.44
CA ARG A 433 -27.59 6.08 29.15
C ARG A 433 -28.49 6.51 27.99
N THR A 434 -29.75 6.09 28.00
CA THR A 434 -30.75 6.44 26.97
C THR A 434 -31.11 7.92 27.00
N ALA A 435 -31.30 8.50 28.19
CA ALA A 435 -31.58 9.94 28.34
C ALA A 435 -30.41 10.81 27.82
N LEU A 436 -29.17 10.44 28.15
CA LEU A 436 -27.98 11.13 27.67
C LEU A 436 -27.75 10.95 26.16
N ALA A 437 -28.04 9.77 25.60
CA ALA A 437 -28.00 9.54 24.16
C ALA A 437 -29.02 10.43 23.42
N ARG A 438 -30.23 10.59 23.97
CA ARG A 438 -31.23 11.52 23.43
C ARG A 438 -30.77 12.98 23.52
N GLU A 439 -30.22 13.41 24.66
CA GLU A 439 -29.67 14.76 24.82
C GLU A 439 -28.54 15.02 23.80
N LEU A 440 -27.67 14.03 23.55
CA LEU A 440 -26.60 14.12 22.55
C LEU A 440 -27.14 14.18 21.12
N GLN A 441 -28.21 13.44 20.80
CA GLN A 441 -28.88 13.49 19.49
C GLN A 441 -29.59 14.83 19.25
N GLU A 442 -30.27 15.37 20.27
CA GLU A 442 -30.90 16.69 20.23
C GLU A 442 -29.83 17.76 19.96
N TRP A 443 -28.72 17.74 20.71
CA TRP A 443 -27.56 18.60 20.47
C TRP A 443 -27.04 18.49 19.03
N HIS A 444 -26.87 17.28 18.49
CA HIS A 444 -26.38 17.09 17.12
C HIS A 444 -27.35 17.65 16.07
N THR A 445 -28.66 17.49 16.27
CA THR A 445 -29.69 17.99 15.34
C THR A 445 -29.70 19.51 15.26
N GLU A 446 -29.40 20.19 16.37
CA GLU A 446 -29.31 21.65 16.43
C GLU A 446 -28.11 22.25 15.65
N THR A 447 -27.17 21.43 15.17
CA THR A 447 -26.07 21.89 14.31
C THR A 447 -26.56 22.55 13.02
N ALA A 448 -27.76 22.20 12.55
CA ALA A 448 -28.43 22.84 11.43
C ALA A 448 -28.67 24.34 11.63
N ASN A 449 -28.68 24.82 12.88
CA ASN A 449 -28.87 26.23 13.23
C ASN A 449 -27.55 27.01 13.32
N LEU A 450 -26.40 26.38 13.07
CA LEU A 450 -25.08 27.01 13.16
C LEU A 450 -24.63 27.58 11.80
N PRO A 451 -23.79 28.64 11.81
CA PRO A 451 -23.23 29.25 10.59
C PRO A 451 -22.07 28.43 10.00
N LEU A 452 -22.36 27.19 9.59
CA LEU A 452 -21.39 26.23 9.02
C LEU A 452 -21.18 26.43 7.52
N VAL A 453 -20.03 25.98 7.00
CA VAL A 453 -19.67 26.07 5.57
C VAL A 453 -20.01 24.75 4.87
N LYS A 454 -20.79 24.80 3.78
CA LYS A 454 -21.14 23.62 2.95
C LYS A 454 -19.94 23.16 2.12
N SER A 455 -19.89 21.85 1.84
CA SER A 455 -18.71 21.10 1.37
C SER A 455 -18.12 21.52 -0.01
N ASP A 456 -18.87 22.24 -0.85
CA ASP A 456 -18.59 22.31 -2.30
C ASP A 456 -17.62 23.41 -2.79
N THR A 457 -17.16 24.33 -1.94
CA THR A 457 -16.22 25.38 -2.40
C THR A 457 -14.76 24.97 -2.22
N ALA A 458 -14.27 24.18 -3.18
CA ALA A 458 -12.88 23.77 -3.31
C ALA A 458 -11.98 24.92 -3.83
N ALA A 459 -11.79 26.02 -3.08
CA ALA A 459 -10.77 27.02 -3.41
C ALA A 459 -10.54 28.07 -2.29
N SER A 460 -9.99 27.69 -1.13
CA SER A 460 -9.03 28.56 -0.40
C SER A 460 -8.48 27.86 0.85
N PRO A 461 -7.15 27.69 0.99
CA PRO A 461 -6.51 27.28 2.25
C PRO A 461 -6.76 28.25 3.42
N ALA A 462 -7.24 29.47 3.15
CA ALA A 462 -7.45 30.51 4.15
C ALA A 462 -8.83 30.50 4.83
N SER A 463 -9.74 29.55 4.51
CA SER A 463 -11.14 29.56 5.02
C SER A 463 -11.60 28.31 5.81
N GLY A 464 -10.79 27.25 5.94
CA GLY A 464 -11.28 25.95 6.44
C GLY A 464 -11.04 25.66 7.93
N SER A 465 -11.65 26.43 8.85
CA SER A 465 -11.67 26.03 10.28
C SER A 465 -12.48 24.76 10.49
N SER A 466 -11.97 23.79 11.26
CA SER A 466 -12.71 22.57 11.63
C SER A 466 -14.02 22.89 12.34
N PHE A 467 -14.03 23.94 13.16
CA PHE A 467 -15.19 24.38 13.95
C PHE A 467 -16.31 24.97 13.10
N ARG A 468 -16.07 25.16 11.80
CA ARG A 468 -17.08 25.59 10.81
C ARG A 468 -17.45 24.45 9.84
N SER A 469 -16.98 23.23 10.09
CA SER A 469 -17.27 22.04 9.30
C SER A 469 -18.36 21.21 9.96
N GLU A 470 -19.41 20.87 9.20
CA GLU A 470 -20.46 19.95 9.63
C GLU A 470 -19.90 18.57 10.00
N GLU A 471 -18.92 18.08 9.23
CA GLU A 471 -18.23 16.80 9.47
C GLU A 471 -17.60 16.74 10.88
N TRP A 472 -17.14 17.87 11.41
CA TRP A 472 -16.52 17.93 12.74
C TRP A 472 -17.54 17.73 13.87
N TYR A 473 -18.76 18.25 13.72
CA TYR A 473 -19.83 18.04 14.71
C TYR A 473 -20.39 16.63 14.67
N ARG A 474 -20.52 16.04 13.47
CA ARG A 474 -20.84 14.61 13.30
C ARG A 474 -19.80 13.72 13.99
N LEU A 475 -18.52 14.08 13.86
CA LEU A 475 -17.44 13.36 14.53
C LEU A 475 -17.56 13.45 16.06
N LEU A 476 -17.87 14.63 16.61
CA LEU A 476 -18.10 14.80 18.05
C LEU A 476 -19.29 13.98 18.55
N TYR A 477 -20.38 13.90 17.78
CA TYR A 477 -21.54 13.06 18.08
C TYR A 477 -21.13 11.59 18.23
N HIS A 478 -20.43 11.03 17.24
CA HIS A 478 -19.99 9.62 17.31
C HIS A 478 -18.96 9.36 18.41
N ASN A 479 -18.05 10.30 18.69
CA ASN A 479 -17.17 10.20 19.86
C ASN A 479 -17.97 10.20 21.18
N GLY A 480 -19.04 10.99 21.28
CA GLY A 480 -19.94 11.01 22.44
C GLY A 480 -20.72 9.71 22.59
N MET A 481 -21.21 9.13 21.49
CA MET A 481 -21.83 7.80 21.47
C MET A 481 -20.86 6.72 21.95
N LEU A 482 -19.61 6.76 21.49
CA LEU A 482 -18.58 5.83 21.97
C LEU A 482 -18.33 5.99 23.48
N MET A 483 -18.35 7.20 24.03
CA MET A 483 -18.27 7.40 25.49
C MET A 483 -19.46 6.80 26.25
N LEU A 484 -20.65 6.80 25.66
CA LEU A 484 -21.88 6.27 26.28
C LEU A 484 -21.97 4.75 26.25
N PHE A 485 -21.50 4.13 25.16
CA PHE A 485 -21.73 2.70 24.89
C PHE A 485 -20.52 1.81 25.13
N ARG A 486 -19.28 2.35 25.16
CA ARG A 486 -18.11 1.57 25.57
C ARG A 486 -18.27 1.00 26.98
N PRO A 487 -17.62 -0.14 27.29
CA PRO A 487 -17.49 -0.64 28.65
C PRO A 487 -17.08 0.46 29.64
N SER A 488 -17.87 0.64 30.68
CA SER A 488 -17.62 1.60 31.77
C SER A 488 -17.73 0.89 33.13
N PRO A 489 -17.17 1.47 34.22
CA PRO A 489 -17.25 0.88 35.56
C PRO A 489 -18.69 0.62 36.04
N CYS A 490 -19.66 1.42 35.59
CA CYS A 490 -21.07 1.29 35.97
C CYS A 490 -21.90 0.45 34.98
N LEU A 491 -21.46 0.33 33.72
CA LEU A 491 -22.14 -0.42 32.65
C LEU A 491 -21.11 -1.20 31.82
N ASN A 492 -21.03 -2.51 32.05
CA ASN A 492 -20.15 -3.42 31.31
C ASN A 492 -20.95 -4.47 30.49
N ASP A 493 -22.16 -4.11 30.04
CA ASP A 493 -23.07 -4.99 29.32
C ASP A 493 -22.73 -5.14 27.83
N ALA A 494 -21.81 -4.33 27.29
CA ALA A 494 -21.48 -4.30 25.87
C ALA A 494 -21.03 -5.64 25.27
N ALA A 495 -20.45 -6.54 26.08
CA ALA A 495 -20.05 -7.88 25.67
C ALA A 495 -21.23 -8.86 25.47
N VAL A 496 -22.39 -8.56 26.06
CA VAL A 496 -23.58 -9.43 26.10
C VAL A 496 -24.85 -8.75 25.52
N ASN A 497 -24.83 -7.44 25.31
CA ASN A 497 -25.90 -6.66 24.72
C ASN A 497 -25.60 -6.29 23.24
N SER A 498 -26.27 -6.96 22.30
CA SER A 498 -26.09 -6.74 20.86
C SER A 498 -26.40 -5.30 20.41
N LEU A 499 -27.37 -4.61 21.04
CA LEU A 499 -27.69 -3.23 20.70
C LEU A 499 -26.57 -2.28 21.14
N ALA A 500 -25.96 -2.54 22.30
CA ALA A 500 -24.79 -1.77 22.75
C ALA A 500 -23.58 -2.03 21.82
N LEU A 501 -23.33 -3.30 21.47
CA LEU A 501 -22.26 -3.68 20.55
C LEU A 501 -22.42 -3.04 19.16
N GLN A 502 -23.65 -2.99 18.64
CA GLN A 502 -23.97 -2.33 17.37
C GLN A 502 -23.70 -0.83 17.43
N ASN A 503 -24.15 -0.14 18.48
CA ASN A 503 -23.89 1.30 18.66
C ASN A 503 -22.39 1.62 18.73
N ILE A 504 -21.60 0.75 19.36
CA ILE A 504 -20.12 0.86 19.39
C ILE A 504 -19.56 0.71 17.98
N TYR A 505 -19.97 -0.33 17.24
CA TYR A 505 -19.48 -0.60 15.89
C TYR A 505 -19.78 0.56 14.93
N ASP A 506 -21.04 0.98 14.85
CA ASP A 506 -21.48 2.03 13.92
C ASP A 506 -20.79 3.37 14.23
N SER A 507 -20.71 3.74 15.52
CA SER A 507 -20.08 4.99 15.93
C SER A 507 -18.56 4.96 15.76
N ALA A 508 -17.91 3.82 15.99
CA ALA A 508 -16.46 3.68 15.79
C ALA A 508 -16.09 3.81 14.31
N ARG A 509 -16.85 3.13 13.45
CA ARG A 509 -16.68 3.16 12.00
C ARG A 509 -16.89 4.55 11.42
N GLU A 510 -18.01 5.21 11.77
CA GLU A 510 -18.27 6.58 11.31
C GLU A 510 -17.22 7.57 11.82
N ALA A 511 -16.79 7.45 13.08
CA ALA A 511 -15.73 8.30 13.62
C ALA A 511 -14.41 8.15 12.84
N ILE A 512 -13.97 6.91 12.56
CA ILE A 512 -12.77 6.61 11.76
C ILE A 512 -12.88 7.23 10.36
N SER A 513 -14.02 7.05 9.68
CA SER A 513 -14.28 7.62 8.36
C SER A 513 -14.22 9.16 8.35
N LEU A 514 -14.83 9.80 9.36
CA LEU A 514 -14.84 11.26 9.50
C LEU A 514 -13.46 11.81 9.84
N TYR A 515 -12.66 11.13 10.67
CA TYR A 515 -11.26 11.49 10.90
C TYR A 515 -10.44 11.44 9.61
N ALA A 516 -10.61 10.39 8.80
CA ALA A 516 -9.95 10.26 7.51
C ALA A 516 -10.42 11.35 6.51
N SER A 517 -11.70 11.70 6.50
CA SER A 517 -12.23 12.80 5.67
C SER A 517 -11.61 14.14 6.05
N LEU A 518 -11.66 14.52 7.33
CA LEU A 518 -11.10 15.77 7.85
C LEU A 518 -9.58 15.85 7.65
N HIS A 519 -8.88 14.72 7.70
CA HIS A 519 -7.46 14.65 7.35
C HIS A 519 -7.25 14.97 5.86
N ARG A 520 -7.96 14.27 4.95
CA ARG A 520 -7.85 14.49 3.49
C ARG A 520 -8.18 15.93 3.10
N SER A 521 -9.20 16.52 3.73
CA SER A 521 -9.62 17.89 3.46
C SER A 521 -8.74 18.96 4.15
N ARG A 522 -7.66 18.56 4.85
CA ARG A 522 -6.79 19.47 5.62
C ARG A 522 -7.56 20.32 6.65
N LYS A 523 -8.59 19.75 7.26
CA LYS A 523 -9.38 20.39 8.33
C LYS A 523 -9.12 19.77 9.71
N LEU A 524 -8.45 18.62 9.80
CA LEU A 524 -8.16 17.98 11.08
C LEU A 524 -7.26 18.85 11.99
N ASN A 525 -7.53 18.84 13.30
CA ASN A 525 -6.66 19.44 14.31
C ASN A 525 -5.70 18.36 14.83
N TYR A 526 -4.41 18.48 14.54
CA TYR A 526 -3.39 17.51 14.96
C TYR A 526 -2.96 17.83 16.40
N SER A 527 -3.63 17.23 17.37
CA SER A 527 -3.31 17.35 18.79
C SER A 527 -3.21 15.96 19.43
N TRP A 528 -2.61 15.90 20.62
CA TRP A 528 -2.58 14.66 21.41
C TRP A 528 -4.00 14.18 21.78
N ILE A 529 -4.96 15.09 21.91
CA ILE A 529 -6.37 14.75 22.16
C ILE A 529 -6.95 14.02 20.95
N THR A 530 -6.70 14.53 19.73
CA THR A 530 -7.12 13.88 18.49
C THR A 530 -6.49 12.50 18.35
N MET A 531 -5.20 12.36 18.68
CA MET A 531 -4.52 11.07 18.68
C MET A 531 -5.24 10.08 19.61
N HIS A 532 -5.49 10.49 20.85
CA HIS A 532 -6.17 9.68 21.85
C HIS A 532 -7.56 9.25 21.40
N THR A 533 -8.37 10.18 20.87
CA THR A 533 -9.74 9.89 20.46
C THR A 533 -9.83 9.03 19.21
N VAL A 534 -8.91 9.19 18.24
CA VAL A 534 -8.78 8.30 17.07
C VAL A 534 -8.38 6.89 17.52
N PHE A 535 -7.37 6.78 18.38
CA PHE A 535 -6.89 5.49 18.89
C PHE A 535 -8.00 4.74 19.62
N LEU A 536 -8.77 5.43 20.48
CA LEU A 536 -9.90 4.81 21.16
C LEU A 536 -11.02 4.41 20.19
N ALA A 537 -11.30 5.19 19.14
CA ALA A 537 -12.26 4.80 18.11
C ALA A 537 -11.81 3.51 17.41
N GLY A 538 -10.52 3.41 17.06
CA GLY A 538 -9.89 2.19 16.55
C GLY A 538 -10.03 1.00 17.50
N LEU A 539 -9.69 1.14 18.78
CA LEU A 539 -9.84 0.06 19.77
C LEU A 539 -11.30 -0.38 19.95
N SER A 540 -12.25 0.56 19.83
CA SER A 540 -13.69 0.24 19.91
C SER A 540 -14.18 -0.56 18.72
N TYR A 541 -13.65 -0.22 17.54
CA TYR A 541 -13.91 -0.96 16.31
C TYR A 541 -13.38 -2.39 16.42
N ILE A 542 -12.13 -2.55 16.86
CA ILE A 542 -11.48 -3.84 17.13
C ILE A 542 -12.27 -4.66 18.16
N PHE A 543 -12.70 -4.04 19.26
CA PHE A 543 -13.52 -4.67 20.29
C PHE A 543 -14.83 -5.23 19.73
N ALA A 544 -15.56 -4.43 18.94
CA ALA A 544 -16.83 -4.85 18.36
C ALA A 544 -16.67 -6.02 17.38
N LEU A 545 -15.63 -5.98 16.54
CA LEU A 545 -15.31 -7.05 15.60
C LEU A 545 -14.90 -8.34 16.30
N ARG A 546 -14.00 -8.27 17.28
CA ARG A 546 -13.54 -9.45 18.02
C ARG A 546 -14.67 -10.16 18.75
N HIS A 547 -15.62 -9.41 19.32
CA HIS A 547 -16.82 -9.98 19.92
C HIS A 547 -17.79 -10.60 18.90
N HIS A 548 -17.83 -10.09 17.67
CA HIS A 548 -18.65 -10.68 16.61
C HIS A 548 -18.06 -11.98 16.03
N PHE A 549 -16.73 -12.05 15.86
CA PHE A 549 -16.06 -13.14 15.14
C PHE A 549 -15.43 -14.24 16.03
N SER A 550 -15.29 -14.05 17.35
CA SER A 550 -14.79 -15.09 18.27
C SER A 550 -15.81 -16.22 18.49
N GLY A 551 -15.39 -17.49 18.38
CA GLY A 551 -16.24 -18.69 18.26
C GLY A 551 -17.18 -19.07 19.42
N SER A 552 -18.30 -19.70 19.05
CA SER A 552 -19.20 -20.65 19.76
C SER A 552 -19.44 -20.54 21.29
N GLU A 553 -19.82 -19.37 21.82
CA GLU A 553 -20.55 -19.28 23.10
C GLU A 553 -22.00 -18.77 22.88
N PRO A 554 -23.05 -19.46 23.38
CA PRO A 554 -24.46 -19.13 23.10
C PRO A 554 -24.99 -17.80 23.67
N GLN A 555 -24.22 -17.07 24.49
CA GLN A 555 -24.70 -15.91 25.27
C GLN A 555 -23.96 -14.58 24.98
N ARG A 556 -23.17 -14.47 23.91
CA ARG A 556 -22.45 -13.22 23.55
C ARG A 556 -23.21 -12.32 22.57
N ALA A 557 -23.00 -11.01 22.69
CA ALA A 557 -23.49 -10.01 21.76
C ALA A 557 -22.93 -10.21 20.34
N ARG A 558 -23.74 -9.95 19.31
CA ARG A 558 -23.32 -9.99 17.90
C ARG A 558 -23.86 -8.78 17.15
N LEU A 559 -23.10 -8.31 16.17
CA LEU A 559 -23.55 -7.29 15.20
C LEU A 559 -24.75 -7.80 14.40
N HIS A 560 -25.65 -6.89 14.02
CA HIS A 560 -26.83 -7.21 13.22
C HIS A 560 -26.48 -7.67 11.79
N THR A 561 -25.38 -7.15 11.26
CA THR A 561 -24.89 -7.48 9.92
C THR A 561 -23.41 -7.85 10.04
N THR A 562 -23.01 -8.97 9.44
CA THR A 562 -21.60 -9.38 9.44
C THR A 562 -20.80 -8.51 8.48
N PRO A 563 -19.80 -7.75 8.97
CA PRO A 563 -18.99 -6.91 8.11
C PRO A 563 -18.06 -7.76 7.24
N THR A 564 -17.87 -7.35 5.99
CA THR A 564 -16.99 -8.05 5.05
C THR A 564 -15.51 -7.81 5.41
N ILE A 565 -14.63 -8.75 5.03
CA ILE A 565 -13.17 -8.60 5.20
C ILE A 565 -12.68 -7.27 4.59
N ASN A 566 -13.16 -6.93 3.39
CA ASN A 566 -12.77 -5.68 2.71
C ASN A 566 -13.18 -4.43 3.51
N GLN A 567 -14.37 -4.42 4.10
CA GLN A 567 -14.81 -3.32 4.96
C GLN A 567 -13.92 -3.22 6.21
N VAL A 568 -13.62 -4.35 6.85
CA VAL A 568 -12.75 -4.38 8.02
C VAL A 568 -11.36 -3.83 7.70
N VAL A 569 -10.72 -4.31 6.62
CA VAL A 569 -9.39 -3.87 6.19
C VAL A 569 -9.37 -2.39 5.79
N ASN A 570 -10.40 -1.91 5.08
CA ASN A 570 -10.47 -0.50 4.69
C ASN A 570 -10.62 0.42 5.91
N ASP A 571 -11.47 0.04 6.86
CA ASP A 571 -11.72 0.84 8.07
C ASP A 571 -10.49 0.82 9.00
N THR A 572 -9.82 -0.33 9.20
CA THR A 572 -8.57 -0.39 9.98
C THR A 572 -7.45 0.41 9.32
N ARG A 573 -7.28 0.31 7.99
CA ARG A 573 -6.29 1.10 7.24
C ARG A 573 -6.58 2.60 7.30
N ALA A 574 -7.84 3.02 7.25
CA ALA A 574 -8.21 4.42 7.39
C ALA A 574 -7.83 4.95 8.78
N CYS A 575 -8.06 4.16 9.84
CA CYS A 575 -7.66 4.50 11.20
C CYS A 575 -6.12 4.58 11.33
N SER A 576 -5.40 3.58 10.84
CA SER A 576 -3.93 3.52 10.85
C SER A 576 -3.31 4.73 10.14
N LYS A 577 -3.77 5.08 8.93
CA LYS A 577 -3.29 6.26 8.19
C LYS A 577 -3.41 7.56 8.98
N VAL A 578 -4.53 7.76 9.68
CA VAL A 578 -4.72 8.95 10.51
C VAL A 578 -3.78 8.90 11.73
N LEU A 579 -3.64 7.74 12.38
CA LEU A 579 -2.72 7.56 13.51
C LEU A 579 -1.27 7.83 13.12
N VAL A 580 -0.80 7.31 11.98
CA VAL A 580 0.55 7.57 11.44
C VAL A 580 0.75 9.06 11.16
N ALA A 581 -0.21 9.71 10.48
CA ALA A 581 -0.09 11.13 10.17
C ALA A 581 -0.08 12.04 11.41
N VAL A 582 -0.71 11.60 12.50
CA VAL A 582 -0.65 12.29 13.79
C VAL A 582 0.64 11.93 14.56
N SER A 583 1.12 10.69 14.46
CA SER A 583 2.31 10.19 15.18
C SER A 583 3.63 10.66 14.59
N GLU A 584 3.72 10.91 13.27
CA GLU A 584 4.88 11.56 12.63
C GLU A 584 5.21 12.93 13.22
N ARG A 585 4.23 13.56 13.87
CA ARG A 585 4.34 14.91 14.45
C ARG A 585 4.62 14.88 15.95
N TRP A 586 4.61 13.70 16.56
CA TRP A 586 4.84 13.51 17.99
C TRP A 586 5.65 12.24 18.22
N ASP A 587 6.96 12.37 18.46
CA ASP A 587 7.89 11.23 18.51
C ASP A 587 7.53 10.13 19.54
N LEU A 588 6.82 10.47 20.62
CA LEU A 588 6.36 9.53 21.65
C LEU A 588 5.08 8.76 21.27
N ALA A 589 4.44 9.11 20.15
CA ALA A 589 3.17 8.54 19.67
C ALA A 589 3.34 7.36 18.70
N ARG A 590 4.55 7.12 18.19
CA ARG A 590 4.81 6.08 17.17
C ARG A 590 4.39 4.69 17.64
N ASN A 591 4.54 4.39 18.92
CA ASN A 591 4.14 3.10 19.48
C ASN A 591 2.63 2.81 19.34
N CYS A 592 1.77 3.83 19.30
CA CYS A 592 0.32 3.63 19.21
C CYS A 592 -0.15 3.26 17.80
N SER A 593 0.50 3.78 16.74
CA SER A 593 0.23 3.30 15.38
C SER A 593 0.69 1.85 15.23
N ASP A 594 1.88 1.53 15.72
CA ASP A 594 2.45 0.17 15.62
C ASP A 594 1.64 -0.86 16.43
N LEU A 595 1.14 -0.46 17.61
CA LEU A 595 0.26 -1.30 18.42
C LEU A 595 -1.11 -1.50 17.75
N PHE A 596 -1.71 -0.42 17.22
CA PHE A 596 -2.99 -0.53 16.53
C PHE A 596 -2.89 -1.43 15.30
N ASP A 597 -1.83 -1.29 14.50
CA ASP A 597 -1.59 -2.12 13.32
C ASP A 597 -1.53 -3.61 13.71
N ARG A 598 -0.74 -3.97 14.74
CA ARG A 598 -0.68 -5.35 15.26
C ARG A 598 -2.03 -5.89 15.73
N LEU A 599 -2.80 -5.10 16.47
CA LEU A 599 -4.14 -5.52 16.92
C LEU A 599 -5.11 -5.65 15.75
N SER A 600 -4.99 -4.77 14.75
CA SER A 600 -5.82 -4.81 13.56
C SER A 600 -5.50 -6.03 12.70
N ASP A 601 -4.22 -6.42 12.58
CA ASP A 601 -3.78 -7.63 11.89
C ASP A 601 -4.36 -8.89 12.55
N ALA A 602 -4.33 -8.95 13.89
CA ALA A 602 -4.92 -10.05 14.65
C ALA A 602 -6.43 -10.16 14.43
N VAL A 603 -7.18 -9.05 14.46
CA VAL A 603 -8.61 -9.06 14.18
C VAL A 603 -8.93 -9.37 12.72
N VAL A 604 -8.13 -8.90 11.77
CA VAL A 604 -8.27 -9.28 10.36
C VAL A 604 -8.04 -10.78 10.19
N ALA A 605 -7.07 -11.37 10.90
CA ALA A 605 -6.88 -12.82 10.92
C ALA A 605 -8.11 -13.55 11.49
N ASP A 606 -8.66 -13.12 12.64
CA ASP A 606 -9.89 -13.67 13.23
C ASP A 606 -11.09 -13.59 12.25
N VAL A 607 -11.25 -12.47 11.55
CA VAL A 607 -12.32 -12.25 10.56
C VAL A 607 -12.13 -13.16 9.34
N VAL A 608 -10.89 -13.32 8.88
CA VAL A 608 -10.55 -14.22 7.76
C VAL A 608 -10.83 -15.67 8.17
N GLU A 609 -10.39 -16.10 9.36
CA GLU A 609 -10.65 -17.45 9.87
C GLU A 609 -12.16 -17.74 10.00
N ALA A 610 -12.94 -16.80 10.56
CA ALA A 610 -14.38 -16.93 10.68
C ALA A 610 -15.13 -16.85 9.33
N SER A 611 -14.61 -16.11 8.35
CA SER A 611 -15.17 -16.04 6.98
C SER A 611 -14.79 -17.25 6.12
N VAL A 612 -13.72 -17.95 6.49
CA VAL A 612 -13.26 -19.21 5.88
C VAL A 612 -13.93 -20.43 6.52
N ALA A 613 -14.85 -20.24 7.48
CA ALA A 613 -15.66 -21.30 8.08
C ALA A 613 -16.76 -21.85 7.14
N ALA A 614 -16.37 -22.23 5.94
CA ALA A 614 -16.62 -23.55 5.38
C ALA A 614 -15.40 -23.89 4.51
N PRO A 615 -14.35 -24.55 5.06
CA PRO A 615 -13.29 -25.08 4.22
C PRO A 615 -13.94 -26.05 3.23
N VAL A 616 -13.63 -25.89 1.94
CA VAL A 616 -14.06 -26.83 0.91
C VAL A 616 -13.32 -28.14 1.17
N GLN A 617 -13.92 -29.02 1.96
CA GLN A 617 -13.41 -30.38 2.18
C GLN A 617 -13.62 -31.19 0.90
N PHE A 618 -12.52 -31.49 0.22
CA PHE A 618 -12.54 -32.11 -1.09
C PHE A 618 -13.01 -33.58 -1.08
N SER A 619 -12.92 -34.31 0.04
CA SER A 619 -12.72 -35.76 -0.05
C SER A 619 -13.88 -36.71 0.31
N ALA A 620 -15.06 -36.24 0.78
CA ALA A 620 -16.16 -37.16 1.15
C ALA A 620 -17.42 -37.07 0.27
N ASP A 621 -17.80 -35.88 -0.21
CA ASP A 621 -19.14 -35.68 -0.82
C ASP A 621 -19.18 -35.84 -2.35
N LEU A 622 -18.04 -35.73 -3.06
CA LEU A 622 -17.98 -35.75 -4.54
C LEU A 622 -18.11 -37.15 -5.17
N ALA A 623 -17.79 -38.21 -4.41
CA ALA A 623 -17.79 -39.59 -4.91
C ALA A 623 -19.21 -40.13 -5.20
N GLY A 624 -20.25 -39.52 -4.64
CA GLY A 624 -21.66 -39.89 -4.84
C GLY A 624 -22.47 -38.94 -5.74
N MET A 625 -21.92 -37.81 -6.15
CA MET A 625 -22.61 -36.81 -6.98
C MET A 625 -22.45 -37.11 -8.48
N THR A 626 -23.54 -37.02 -9.24
CA THR A 626 -23.50 -37.00 -10.71
C THR A 626 -22.72 -35.78 -11.19
N VAL A 627 -21.96 -35.92 -12.29
CA VAL A 627 -21.10 -34.85 -12.85
C VAL A 627 -21.86 -33.52 -13.01
N ASP A 628 -23.11 -33.57 -13.49
CA ASP A 628 -23.95 -32.37 -13.68
C ASP A 628 -24.32 -31.64 -12.38
N ASN A 629 -24.19 -32.29 -11.22
CA ASN A 629 -24.53 -31.73 -9.91
C ASN A 629 -23.30 -31.31 -9.09
N ARG A 630 -22.07 -31.44 -9.64
CA ARG A 630 -20.86 -30.97 -8.95
C ARG A 630 -20.82 -29.44 -8.96
N PRO A 631 -20.39 -28.80 -7.85
CA PRO A 631 -20.18 -27.37 -7.85
C PRO A 631 -19.02 -26.97 -8.79
N PRO A 632 -18.92 -25.70 -9.20
CA PRO A 632 -17.79 -25.24 -10.00
C PRO A 632 -16.45 -25.49 -9.30
N ILE A 633 -15.47 -25.99 -10.05
CA ILE A 633 -14.09 -26.07 -9.55
C ILE A 633 -13.52 -24.65 -9.45
N ARG A 634 -12.89 -24.34 -8.32
CA ARG A 634 -12.19 -23.07 -8.09
C ARG A 634 -10.68 -23.30 -8.23
N ILE A 635 -10.06 -22.63 -9.19
CA ILE A 635 -8.64 -22.78 -9.53
C ILE A 635 -7.96 -21.42 -9.39
N GLY A 636 -6.95 -21.33 -8.54
CA GLY A 636 -6.19 -20.10 -8.31
C GLY A 636 -4.84 -20.14 -9.01
N ASN A 637 -4.48 -19.07 -9.72
CA ASN A 637 -3.16 -18.96 -10.33
C ASN A 637 -2.22 -18.10 -9.47
N VAL A 638 -0.99 -18.55 -9.24
CA VAL A 638 -0.02 -17.91 -8.33
C VAL A 638 1.25 -17.42 -9.01
N SER A 639 1.34 -17.52 -10.33
CA SER A 639 2.50 -17.05 -11.10
C SER A 639 2.14 -16.91 -12.56
N GLY A 640 2.48 -15.77 -13.17
CA GLY A 640 2.42 -15.59 -14.63
C GLY A 640 3.77 -15.41 -15.32
N ALA A 641 4.87 -15.50 -14.55
CA ALA A 641 6.22 -15.40 -15.08
C ALA A 641 7.25 -15.96 -14.08
N THR A 642 8.46 -16.21 -14.56
CA THR A 642 9.60 -16.45 -13.68
C THR A 642 9.82 -15.31 -12.69
N GLY A 643 10.04 -15.65 -11.42
CA GLY A 643 10.30 -14.64 -10.38
C GLY A 643 9.12 -13.71 -10.08
N ASP A 644 7.88 -14.14 -10.37
CA ASP A 644 6.66 -13.47 -9.90
C ASP A 644 6.61 -13.45 -8.35
N HIS A 645 5.58 -12.84 -7.79
CA HIS A 645 5.50 -12.51 -6.37
C HIS A 645 5.84 -13.70 -5.44
N PRO A 646 6.85 -13.58 -4.55
CA PRO A 646 7.38 -14.71 -3.79
C PRO A 646 6.36 -15.35 -2.83
N HIS A 647 5.36 -14.59 -2.38
CA HIS A 647 4.32 -15.08 -1.45
C HIS A 647 2.97 -15.36 -2.15
N ALA A 648 2.91 -15.41 -3.49
CA ALA A 648 1.64 -15.58 -4.19
C ALA A 648 0.90 -16.87 -3.79
N MET A 649 1.64 -17.97 -3.64
CA MET A 649 1.08 -19.26 -3.25
C MET A 649 0.53 -19.24 -1.83
N SER A 650 1.27 -18.70 -0.85
CA SER A 650 0.79 -18.60 0.53
C SER A 650 -0.45 -17.70 0.65
N ARG A 651 -0.51 -16.58 -0.08
CA ARG A 651 -1.70 -15.72 -0.20
C ARG A 651 -2.92 -16.47 -0.75
N MET A 652 -2.71 -17.25 -1.81
CA MET A 652 -3.76 -18.06 -2.44
C MET A 652 -4.29 -19.15 -1.49
N VAL A 653 -3.39 -19.82 -0.76
CA VAL A 653 -3.76 -20.84 0.24
C VAL A 653 -4.58 -20.22 1.37
N ARG A 654 -4.20 -19.03 1.86
CA ARG A 654 -4.87 -18.34 2.96
C ARG A 654 -6.25 -17.82 2.57
N SER A 655 -6.36 -17.08 1.46
CA SER A 655 -7.54 -16.27 1.12
C SER A 655 -8.24 -16.63 -0.19
N GLY A 656 -7.69 -17.57 -0.98
CA GLY A 656 -8.26 -17.95 -2.27
C GLY A 656 -9.46 -18.90 -2.19
N ASN A 657 -9.48 -19.79 -1.20
CA ASN A 657 -10.49 -20.85 -1.08
C ASN A 657 -10.63 -21.66 -2.39
N VAL A 658 -9.52 -22.23 -2.85
CA VAL A 658 -9.41 -22.94 -4.13
C VAL A 658 -9.26 -24.45 -3.91
N HIS A 659 -9.70 -25.22 -4.90
CA HIS A 659 -9.50 -26.67 -4.93
C HIS A 659 -8.10 -27.01 -5.48
N VAL A 660 -7.65 -26.22 -6.45
CA VAL A 660 -6.38 -26.41 -7.14
C VAL A 660 -5.64 -25.09 -7.25
N ILE A 661 -4.35 -25.12 -6.95
CA ILE A 661 -3.41 -24.05 -7.23
C ILE A 661 -2.63 -24.39 -8.50
N THR A 662 -2.57 -23.43 -9.41
CA THR A 662 -1.76 -23.50 -10.62
C THR A 662 -0.78 -22.34 -10.68
N GLY A 663 0.20 -22.41 -11.57
CA GLY A 663 1.03 -21.26 -11.92
C GLY A 663 1.78 -21.54 -13.21
N ASP A 664 2.16 -20.46 -13.88
CA ASP A 664 3.01 -20.45 -15.04
C ASP A 664 4.33 -19.74 -14.71
N TRP A 665 5.43 -20.44 -14.94
CA TRP A 665 6.79 -19.91 -14.80
C TRP A 665 7.55 -19.88 -16.12
N LEU A 666 6.92 -20.29 -17.23
CA LEU A 666 7.62 -20.60 -18.46
C LEU A 666 7.29 -19.63 -19.58
N SER A 667 8.32 -18.90 -20.02
CA SER A 667 8.35 -18.27 -21.34
C SER A 667 9.33 -19.00 -22.27
N GLU A 668 9.26 -18.73 -23.57
CA GLU A 668 10.28 -19.20 -24.52
C GLU A 668 11.69 -18.74 -24.11
N MET A 669 11.82 -17.53 -23.56
CA MET A 669 13.08 -17.01 -23.03
C MET A 669 13.60 -17.87 -21.87
N ASN A 670 12.74 -18.19 -20.91
CA ASN A 670 13.09 -18.98 -19.73
C ASN A 670 13.62 -20.36 -20.08
N ILE A 671 12.91 -21.06 -20.97
CA ILE A 671 13.33 -22.39 -21.43
C ILE A 671 14.70 -22.30 -22.10
N ALA A 672 14.92 -21.30 -22.96
CA ALA A 672 16.20 -21.13 -23.64
C ALA A 672 17.36 -20.90 -22.64
N TRP A 673 17.14 -20.13 -21.57
CA TRP A 673 18.15 -19.94 -20.51
C TRP A 673 18.33 -21.18 -19.64
N ASN A 674 17.25 -21.87 -19.29
CA ASN A 674 17.32 -23.12 -18.52
C ASN A 674 18.10 -24.21 -19.28
N ALA A 675 18.08 -24.18 -20.62
CA ALA A 675 18.90 -25.07 -21.44
C ALA A 675 20.40 -24.78 -21.24
N ILE A 676 20.80 -23.50 -21.26
CA ILE A 676 22.18 -23.10 -20.99
C ILE A 676 22.57 -23.48 -19.56
N THR A 677 21.72 -23.19 -18.57
CA THR A 677 21.99 -23.51 -17.17
C THR A 677 22.20 -25.01 -16.95
N LYS A 678 21.30 -25.85 -17.48
CA LYS A 678 21.39 -27.32 -17.40
C LYS A 678 22.63 -27.87 -18.10
N GLN A 679 23.03 -27.28 -19.24
CA GLN A 679 24.16 -27.77 -20.04
C GLN A 679 25.53 -27.27 -19.56
N GLU A 680 25.63 -26.00 -19.14
CA GLU A 680 26.91 -25.32 -18.89
C GLU A 680 27.19 -25.06 -17.41
N VAL A 681 26.17 -25.02 -16.54
CA VAL A 681 26.31 -24.69 -15.11
C VAL A 681 26.21 -25.94 -14.24
N ASP A 682 25.05 -26.59 -14.23
CA ASP A 682 24.80 -27.80 -13.43
C ASP A 682 23.66 -28.62 -14.06
N PRO A 683 23.88 -29.90 -14.40
CA PRO A 683 22.86 -30.81 -14.92
C PRO A 683 21.62 -31.01 -14.03
N ASN A 684 21.72 -30.72 -12.73
CA ASN A 684 20.61 -30.81 -11.78
C ASN A 684 19.77 -29.51 -11.72
N LEU A 685 20.10 -28.49 -12.52
CA LEU A 685 19.31 -27.26 -12.65
C LEU A 685 18.48 -27.25 -13.94
N GLY A 686 17.82 -26.14 -14.24
CA GLY A 686 16.96 -26.00 -15.42
C GLY A 686 15.48 -26.24 -15.15
N TYR A 687 15.07 -26.18 -13.88
CA TYR A 687 13.69 -26.03 -13.40
C TYR A 687 13.54 -24.69 -12.67
N GLU A 688 12.32 -24.29 -12.35
CA GLU A 688 12.00 -22.99 -11.77
C GLU A 688 12.03 -23.02 -10.23
N ASN A 689 13.07 -22.40 -9.64
CA ASN A 689 13.28 -22.39 -8.19
C ASN A 689 12.19 -21.62 -7.43
N GLY A 690 11.61 -20.57 -8.02
CA GLY A 690 10.58 -19.76 -7.37
C GLY A 690 9.35 -20.58 -6.97
N PHE A 691 8.96 -21.56 -7.78
CA PHE A 691 7.90 -22.52 -7.43
C PHE A 691 8.27 -23.35 -6.19
N TYR A 692 9.49 -23.87 -6.15
CA TYR A 692 9.95 -24.68 -5.02
C TYR A 692 9.94 -23.86 -3.71
N GLU A 693 10.40 -22.62 -3.76
CA GLU A 693 10.41 -21.71 -2.60
C GLU A 693 8.98 -21.38 -2.13
N GLN A 694 8.07 -21.07 -3.06
CA GLN A 694 6.66 -20.86 -2.75
C GLN A 694 5.99 -22.09 -2.12
N LEU A 695 6.27 -23.28 -2.65
CA LEU A 695 5.73 -24.53 -2.14
C LEU A 695 6.28 -24.83 -0.73
N ASP A 696 7.59 -24.68 -0.50
CA ASP A 696 8.21 -24.90 0.82
C ASP A 696 7.65 -23.95 1.89
N GLU A 697 7.29 -22.71 1.53
CA GLU A 697 6.66 -21.74 2.44
C GLU A 697 5.30 -22.23 2.98
N CYS A 698 4.49 -22.89 2.15
CA CYS A 698 3.07 -23.16 2.47
C CYS A 698 2.64 -24.63 2.29
N LEU A 699 3.58 -25.57 2.19
CA LEU A 699 3.28 -26.99 1.99
C LEU A 699 2.35 -27.54 3.08
N ASP A 700 2.60 -27.19 4.34
CA ASP A 700 1.81 -27.67 5.47
C ASP A 700 0.33 -27.25 5.36
N ASP A 701 0.08 -26.01 4.97
CA ASP A 701 -1.29 -25.49 4.78
C ASP A 701 -1.97 -26.13 3.57
N ILE A 702 -1.22 -26.35 2.47
CA ILE A 702 -1.70 -27.09 1.29
C ILE A 702 -2.12 -28.51 1.68
N MET A 703 -1.33 -29.17 2.55
CA MET A 703 -1.59 -30.51 3.03
C MET A 703 -2.80 -30.57 3.98
N GLN A 704 -2.94 -29.62 4.89
CA GLN A 704 -4.08 -29.54 5.81
C GLN A 704 -5.40 -29.25 5.11
N ARG A 705 -5.40 -28.44 4.05
CA ARG A 705 -6.62 -27.96 3.36
C ARG A 705 -7.10 -28.82 2.19
N ASP A 706 -6.46 -29.96 1.95
CA ASP A 706 -6.78 -30.81 0.80
C ASP A 706 -6.64 -30.11 -0.57
N ILE A 707 -5.68 -29.19 -0.71
CA ILE A 707 -5.43 -28.46 -1.96
C ILE A 707 -4.50 -29.28 -2.87
N ARG A 708 -4.82 -29.32 -4.17
CA ARG A 708 -3.94 -29.89 -5.21
C ARG A 708 -3.08 -28.80 -5.84
N VAL A 709 -1.88 -29.16 -6.27
CA VAL A 709 -0.94 -28.24 -6.94
C VAL A 709 -0.58 -28.80 -8.31
N VAL A 710 -0.77 -28.02 -9.36
CA VAL A 710 -0.40 -28.38 -10.73
C VAL A 710 0.46 -27.27 -11.32
N THR A 711 1.67 -27.59 -11.76
CA THR A 711 2.65 -26.59 -12.21
C THR A 711 3.38 -27.02 -13.47
N ASN A 712 3.84 -26.06 -14.27
CA ASN A 712 4.80 -26.25 -15.36
C ASN A 712 6.25 -25.89 -14.97
N ALA A 713 6.52 -25.66 -13.68
CA ALA A 713 7.82 -25.26 -13.16
C ALA A 713 8.95 -26.27 -13.38
N GLY A 714 8.65 -27.49 -13.87
CA GLY A 714 9.67 -28.46 -14.27
C GLY A 714 10.56 -27.95 -15.40
N ALA A 715 10.06 -27.03 -16.23
CA ALA A 715 10.77 -26.41 -17.36
C ALA A 715 11.50 -27.46 -18.22
N LEU A 716 12.85 -27.52 -18.17
CA LEU A 716 13.68 -28.49 -18.89
C LEU A 716 14.23 -29.60 -18.00
N ASN A 717 13.92 -29.59 -16.70
CA ASN A 717 14.42 -30.57 -15.74
C ASN A 717 13.35 -30.97 -14.74
N THR A 718 12.23 -31.45 -15.27
CA THR A 718 11.09 -31.96 -14.52
C THR A 718 11.50 -33.04 -13.52
N ASP A 719 12.44 -33.91 -13.89
CA ASP A 719 12.97 -34.96 -13.00
C ASP A 719 13.61 -34.39 -11.74
N ALA A 720 14.53 -33.42 -11.88
CA ALA A 720 15.22 -32.83 -10.74
C ALA A 720 14.26 -32.07 -9.81
N LEU A 721 13.29 -31.33 -10.36
CA LEU A 721 12.29 -30.66 -9.53
C LEU A 721 11.39 -31.67 -8.81
N TYR A 722 10.99 -32.73 -9.50
CA TYR A 722 10.19 -33.81 -8.93
C TYR A 722 10.89 -34.47 -7.75
N ASP A 723 12.17 -34.84 -7.89
CA ASP A 723 12.96 -35.45 -6.81
C ASP A 723 13.09 -34.50 -5.61
N LYS A 724 13.29 -33.20 -5.88
CA LYS A 724 13.40 -32.17 -4.85
C LYS A 724 12.08 -31.96 -4.09
N VAL A 725 10.94 -31.94 -4.78
CA VAL A 725 9.61 -31.81 -4.17
C VAL A 725 9.25 -33.06 -3.37
N ARG A 726 9.61 -34.25 -3.86
CA ARG A 726 9.45 -35.50 -3.09
C ARG A 726 10.24 -35.47 -1.79
N ALA A 727 11.52 -35.12 -1.86
CA ALA A 727 12.37 -34.99 -0.68
C ALA A 727 11.83 -33.94 0.30
N LEU A 728 11.24 -32.85 -0.20
CA LEU A 728 10.56 -31.86 0.63
C LEU A 728 9.33 -32.44 1.35
N CYS A 729 8.47 -33.18 0.64
CA CYS A 729 7.30 -33.83 1.23
C CYS A 729 7.72 -34.84 2.33
N GLU A 730 8.72 -35.67 2.04
CA GLU A 730 9.28 -36.62 3.02
C GLU A 730 9.82 -35.90 4.26
N LYS A 731 10.61 -34.84 4.06
CA LYS A 731 11.18 -34.03 5.15
C LYS A 731 10.12 -33.39 6.06
N ARG A 732 8.97 -33.01 5.51
CA ARG A 732 7.86 -32.36 6.22
C ARG A 732 6.85 -33.36 6.82
N GLY A 733 7.07 -34.66 6.67
CA GLY A 733 6.21 -35.71 7.23
C GLY A 733 5.06 -36.15 6.32
N TYR A 734 5.08 -35.76 5.04
CA TYR A 734 4.09 -36.14 4.03
C TYR A 734 4.67 -37.14 3.00
N GLY A 735 5.45 -38.13 3.47
CA GLY A 735 6.06 -39.14 2.58
C GLY A 735 5.05 -39.96 1.78
N ASP A 736 3.82 -40.12 2.29
CA ASP A 736 2.72 -40.80 1.60
C ASP A 736 2.03 -39.93 0.54
N CYS A 737 2.37 -38.64 0.45
CA CYS A 737 1.84 -37.75 -0.56
C CYS A 737 2.30 -38.19 -1.95
N VAL A 738 1.34 -38.47 -2.82
CA VAL A 738 1.64 -38.84 -4.21
C VAL A 738 2.03 -37.60 -5.01
N VAL A 739 3.27 -37.58 -5.48
CA VAL A 739 3.80 -36.56 -6.40
C VAL A 739 3.91 -37.21 -7.77
N ALA A 740 3.57 -36.48 -8.84
CA ALA A 740 3.70 -36.97 -10.20
C ALA A 740 4.50 -35.99 -11.05
N LYS A 741 5.21 -36.52 -12.05
CA LYS A 741 5.85 -35.75 -13.11
C LYS A 741 5.26 -36.10 -14.47
N VAL A 742 4.96 -35.07 -15.26
CA VAL A 742 4.47 -35.20 -16.64
C VAL A 742 5.63 -34.89 -17.59
N LEU A 743 5.91 -35.83 -18.49
CA LEU A 743 7.08 -35.86 -19.38
C LEU A 743 6.65 -36.02 -20.84
N GLY A 744 7.60 -35.80 -21.74
CA GLY A 744 7.42 -35.90 -23.21
C GLY A 744 7.54 -34.56 -23.91
N ASP A 745 7.56 -33.47 -23.15
CA ASP A 745 7.79 -32.12 -23.65
C ASP A 745 9.22 -31.92 -24.19
N ASP A 746 10.26 -32.45 -23.54
CA ASP A 746 11.62 -32.40 -24.09
C ASP A 746 11.76 -33.33 -25.31
N VAL A 747 11.70 -32.73 -26.50
CA VAL A 747 11.83 -33.41 -27.80
C VAL A 747 13.21 -33.16 -28.42
N SER A 748 14.19 -32.71 -27.63
CA SER A 748 15.55 -32.42 -28.11
C SER A 748 16.18 -33.60 -28.85
N ASP A 749 15.95 -34.83 -28.39
CA ASP A 749 16.45 -36.03 -29.06
C ASP A 749 15.77 -36.31 -30.39
N VAL A 750 14.46 -36.11 -30.48
CA VAL A 750 13.70 -36.27 -31.74
C VAL A 750 14.20 -35.27 -32.79
N VAL A 751 14.43 -34.02 -32.38
CA VAL A 751 14.99 -32.97 -33.25
C VAL A 751 16.43 -33.30 -33.66
N ARG A 752 17.27 -33.78 -32.74
CA ARG A 752 18.65 -34.18 -33.04
C ARG A 752 18.73 -35.35 -34.02
N ARG A 753 17.88 -36.35 -33.87
CA ARG A 753 17.84 -37.53 -34.75
C ARG A 753 17.22 -37.24 -36.12
N ARG A 754 16.49 -36.12 -36.27
CA ARG A 754 15.78 -35.72 -37.49
C ARG A 754 14.72 -36.74 -37.92
N ASP A 755 14.07 -37.36 -36.94
CA ASP A 755 13.07 -38.43 -37.16
C ASP A 755 11.78 -37.90 -37.85
N VAL A 756 11.55 -36.59 -37.78
CA VAL A 756 10.37 -35.91 -38.32
C VAL A 756 10.76 -34.62 -39.03
N GLN A 757 10.02 -34.27 -40.08
CA GLN A 757 10.17 -32.98 -40.74
C GLN A 757 9.56 -31.88 -39.86
N ILE A 758 10.37 -30.86 -39.57
CA ILE A 758 10.00 -29.74 -38.70
C ILE A 758 9.90 -28.47 -39.54
N THR A 759 8.70 -27.90 -39.60
CA THR A 759 8.37 -26.67 -40.34
C THR A 759 8.09 -25.53 -39.36
N HIS A 760 8.37 -24.29 -39.79
CA HIS A 760 8.07 -23.11 -38.99
C HIS A 760 6.56 -23.00 -38.74
N LEU A 761 6.19 -22.45 -37.57
CA LEU A 761 4.79 -22.32 -37.14
C LEU A 761 3.97 -21.41 -38.07
N ASP A 762 4.57 -20.31 -38.50
CA ASP A 762 3.88 -19.21 -39.21
C ASP A 762 4.28 -19.01 -40.66
N HIS A 763 5.36 -19.68 -41.07
CA HIS A 763 6.04 -19.51 -42.36
C HIS A 763 6.17 -20.91 -42.99
N PRO A 764 5.14 -21.40 -43.69
CA PRO A 764 5.08 -22.79 -44.15
C PRO A 764 6.22 -23.18 -45.11
N GLU A 765 6.85 -22.20 -45.75
CA GLU A 765 8.01 -22.36 -46.62
C GLU A 765 9.34 -22.54 -45.86
N GLN A 766 9.38 -22.21 -44.57
CA GLN A 766 10.59 -22.31 -43.75
C GLN A 766 10.64 -23.65 -43.00
N THR A 767 11.81 -24.29 -43.04
CA THR A 767 12.12 -25.54 -42.34
C THR A 767 13.25 -25.34 -41.34
N LEU A 768 13.38 -26.26 -40.40
CA LEU A 768 14.49 -26.24 -39.44
C LEU A 768 15.86 -26.23 -40.14
N ASP A 769 15.97 -26.88 -41.31
CA ASP A 769 17.21 -26.94 -42.10
C ASP A 769 17.59 -25.62 -42.76
N SER A 770 16.60 -24.79 -43.11
CA SER A 770 16.83 -23.45 -43.66
C SER A 770 17.16 -22.41 -42.59
N TRP A 771 17.04 -22.73 -41.29
CA TRP A 771 17.22 -21.76 -40.20
C TRP A 771 18.67 -21.30 -40.01
N GLY A 772 19.65 -22.16 -40.34
CA GLY A 772 21.08 -21.82 -40.25
C GLY A 772 21.70 -21.89 -38.86
N PHE A 773 20.99 -22.46 -37.87
CA PHE A 773 21.50 -22.69 -36.51
C PHE A 773 21.42 -24.15 -36.10
N THR A 774 22.30 -24.54 -35.17
CA THR A 774 22.29 -25.87 -34.55
C THR A 774 21.43 -25.85 -33.28
N PRO A 775 20.33 -26.62 -33.22
CA PRO A 775 19.49 -26.71 -32.02
C PRO A 775 20.27 -27.15 -30.78
N CYS A 776 20.06 -26.45 -29.66
CA CYS A 776 20.59 -26.83 -28.35
C CYS A 776 19.54 -27.52 -27.47
N CYS A 777 18.27 -27.14 -27.59
CA CYS A 777 17.13 -27.79 -26.95
C CYS A 777 15.88 -27.62 -27.81
N ALA A 778 14.91 -28.50 -27.60
CA ALA A 778 13.60 -28.40 -28.20
C ALA A 778 12.52 -28.87 -27.22
N THR A 779 11.49 -28.06 -27.03
CA THR A 779 10.36 -28.39 -26.15
C THR A 779 9.04 -28.30 -26.89
N ALA A 780 8.29 -29.40 -26.87
CA ALA A 780 6.92 -29.46 -27.35
C ALA A 780 5.97 -28.96 -26.27
N TYR A 781 4.95 -28.22 -26.68
CA TYR A 781 3.89 -27.74 -25.81
C TYR A 781 2.87 -28.87 -25.66
N ILE A 782 2.99 -29.67 -24.60
CA ILE A 782 2.08 -30.80 -24.38
C ILE A 782 0.75 -30.39 -23.73
N GLY A 783 -0.26 -31.22 -23.95
CA GLY A 783 -1.63 -31.02 -23.46
C GLY A 783 -1.85 -31.43 -21.99
N CYS A 784 -3.10 -31.38 -21.56
CA CYS A 784 -3.53 -31.56 -20.18
C CYS A 784 -3.75 -33.02 -19.75
N TRP A 785 -3.82 -33.98 -20.68
CA TRP A 785 -4.19 -35.37 -20.34
C TRP A 785 -3.19 -36.09 -19.42
N GLY A 786 -1.90 -35.72 -19.45
CA GLY A 786 -0.92 -36.20 -18.46
C GLY A 786 -1.23 -35.71 -17.05
N ILE A 787 -1.70 -34.47 -16.90
CA ILE A 787 -2.16 -33.90 -15.63
C ILE A 787 -3.43 -34.60 -15.15
N VAL A 788 -4.40 -34.81 -16.05
CA VAL A 788 -5.65 -35.53 -15.72
C VAL A 788 -5.34 -36.93 -15.21
N GLN A 789 -4.45 -37.66 -15.90
CA GLN A 789 -4.05 -39.00 -15.48
C GLN A 789 -3.32 -38.99 -14.14
N ALA A 790 -2.43 -38.02 -13.90
CA ALA A 790 -1.75 -37.85 -12.62
C ALA A 790 -2.76 -37.70 -11.46
N LEU A 791 -3.72 -36.78 -11.62
CA LEU A 791 -4.73 -36.49 -10.61
C LEU A 791 -5.71 -37.66 -10.41
N ARG A 792 -6.08 -38.38 -11.49
CA ARG A 792 -6.87 -39.62 -11.41
C ARG A 792 -6.14 -40.74 -10.65
N SER A 793 -4.83 -40.81 -10.79
CA SER A 793 -3.96 -41.74 -10.05
C SER A 793 -3.63 -41.27 -8.63
N GLY A 794 -4.31 -40.23 -8.12
CA GLY A 794 -4.20 -39.77 -6.74
C GLY A 794 -3.06 -38.78 -6.47
N ALA A 795 -2.40 -38.26 -7.52
CA ALA A 795 -1.38 -37.23 -7.33
C ALA A 795 -1.98 -35.98 -6.68
N ARG A 796 -1.28 -35.46 -5.69
CA ARG A 796 -1.61 -34.20 -5.03
C ARG A 796 -0.77 -33.04 -5.54
N ILE A 797 0.46 -33.33 -5.96
CA ILE A 797 1.35 -32.38 -6.61
C ILE A 797 1.72 -32.95 -7.98
N VAL A 798 1.45 -32.20 -9.03
CA VAL A 798 1.74 -32.57 -10.42
C VAL A 798 2.72 -31.56 -11.00
N ILE A 799 3.88 -32.04 -11.42
CA ILE A 799 4.97 -31.22 -11.97
C ILE A 799 5.09 -31.55 -13.46
N CYS A 800 4.88 -30.56 -14.31
CA CYS A 800 5.05 -30.69 -15.75
C CYS A 800 6.36 -30.00 -16.16
N GLY A 801 6.96 -30.49 -17.25
CA GLY A 801 7.88 -29.67 -18.04
C GLY A 801 7.12 -28.61 -18.83
N ARG A 802 7.45 -28.42 -20.11
CA ARG A 802 6.71 -27.53 -21.01
C ARG A 802 5.36 -28.13 -21.44
N CYS A 803 4.31 -27.84 -20.69
CA CYS A 803 2.93 -27.91 -21.20
C CYS A 803 2.47 -26.55 -21.71
N THR A 804 1.33 -26.47 -22.41
CA THR A 804 0.73 -25.15 -22.68
C THR A 804 0.41 -24.44 -21.37
N ASP A 805 0.49 -23.11 -21.38
CA ASP A 805 0.26 -22.25 -20.23
C ASP A 805 -1.15 -22.50 -19.62
N ALA A 806 -2.11 -22.86 -20.49
CA ALA A 806 -3.46 -23.23 -20.11
C ALA A 806 -3.64 -24.66 -19.55
N SER A 807 -2.76 -25.60 -19.91
CA SER A 807 -2.89 -27.03 -19.58
C SER A 807 -3.06 -27.34 -18.07
N PRO A 808 -2.37 -26.65 -17.13
CA PRO A 808 -2.57 -26.85 -15.70
C PRO A 808 -4.03 -26.67 -15.24
N VAL A 809 -4.68 -25.59 -15.71
CA VAL A 809 -6.06 -25.26 -15.37
C VAL A 809 -7.03 -26.20 -16.08
N MET A 810 -6.81 -26.47 -17.37
CA MET A 810 -7.62 -27.41 -18.15
C MET A 810 -7.59 -28.82 -17.54
N GLY A 811 -6.41 -29.31 -17.16
CA GLY A 811 -6.23 -30.64 -16.58
C GLY A 811 -6.91 -30.77 -15.21
N ALA A 812 -6.83 -29.72 -14.40
CA ALA A 812 -7.56 -29.65 -13.13
C ALA A 812 -9.08 -29.70 -13.33
N ALA A 813 -9.62 -28.91 -14.27
CA ALA A 813 -11.06 -28.90 -14.56
C ALA A 813 -11.55 -30.24 -15.14
N ALA A 814 -10.84 -30.80 -16.11
CA ALA A 814 -11.19 -32.08 -16.73
C ALA A 814 -11.13 -33.25 -15.73
N TRP A 815 -10.16 -33.24 -14.80
CA TRP A 815 -10.12 -34.20 -13.71
C TRP A 815 -11.32 -34.04 -12.76
N TYR A 816 -11.58 -32.82 -12.31
CA TYR A 816 -12.61 -32.55 -11.31
C TYR A 816 -14.02 -32.87 -11.81
N HIS A 817 -14.32 -32.55 -13.08
CA HIS A 817 -15.62 -32.84 -13.70
C HIS A 817 -15.67 -34.19 -14.41
N GLY A 818 -14.55 -34.92 -14.49
CA GLY A 818 -14.50 -36.23 -15.14
C GLY A 818 -14.71 -36.18 -16.66
N TRP A 819 -14.32 -35.08 -17.31
CA TRP A 819 -14.47 -34.92 -18.75
C TRP A 819 -13.62 -35.91 -19.56
N ARG A 820 -14.07 -36.18 -20.79
CA ARG A 820 -13.39 -37.00 -21.79
C ARG A 820 -12.71 -36.14 -22.87
N GLU A 821 -11.83 -36.77 -23.62
CA GLU A 821 -11.08 -36.15 -24.72
C GLU A 821 -11.94 -35.59 -25.87
N ASP A 822 -13.18 -36.05 -25.99
CA ASP A 822 -14.11 -35.64 -27.04
C ASP A 822 -15.17 -34.62 -26.59
N GLN A 823 -15.08 -34.13 -25.35
CA GLN A 823 -15.93 -33.06 -24.80
C GLN A 823 -15.32 -31.68 -25.07
N TYR A 824 -15.27 -31.32 -26.35
CA TYR A 824 -14.55 -30.14 -26.81
C TYR A 824 -15.13 -28.83 -26.28
N GLU A 825 -16.45 -28.73 -26.14
CA GLU A 825 -17.13 -27.55 -25.63
C GLU A 825 -16.65 -27.18 -24.22
N GLU A 826 -16.61 -28.16 -23.32
CA GLU A 826 -16.17 -27.98 -21.95
C GLU A 826 -14.66 -27.69 -21.86
N LEU A 827 -13.86 -28.40 -22.65
CA LEU A 827 -12.42 -28.17 -22.75
C LEU A 827 -12.10 -26.76 -23.26
N ALA A 828 -12.83 -26.26 -24.26
CA ALA A 828 -12.65 -24.93 -24.81
C ALA A 828 -13.02 -23.83 -23.81
N GLY A 829 -14.08 -24.03 -23.02
CA GLY A 829 -14.42 -23.17 -21.90
C GLY A 829 -13.32 -23.13 -20.82
N SER A 830 -12.73 -24.28 -20.51
CA SER A 830 -11.59 -24.34 -19.57
C SER A 830 -10.31 -23.73 -20.13
N LEU A 831 -10.04 -23.84 -21.43
CA LEU A 831 -8.92 -23.18 -22.12
C LEU A 831 -9.05 -21.66 -22.03
N LEU A 832 -10.25 -21.13 -22.24
CA LEU A 832 -10.55 -19.71 -22.06
C LEU A 832 -10.35 -19.27 -20.61
N ALA A 833 -10.87 -20.03 -19.65
CA ALA A 833 -10.69 -19.74 -18.23
C ALA A 833 -9.20 -19.71 -17.84
N ALA A 834 -8.42 -20.66 -18.37
CA ALA A 834 -6.99 -20.76 -18.14
C ALA A 834 -6.22 -19.54 -18.67
N HIS A 835 -6.48 -19.16 -19.93
CA HIS A 835 -5.89 -17.98 -20.57
C HIS A 835 -6.10 -16.69 -19.77
N LEU A 836 -7.28 -16.58 -19.14
CA LEU A 836 -7.62 -15.43 -18.32
C LEU A 836 -6.84 -15.38 -17.01
N ILE A 837 -6.42 -16.51 -16.44
CA ILE A 837 -5.73 -16.54 -15.13
C ILE A 837 -4.23 -16.85 -15.23
N GLU A 838 -3.72 -17.32 -16.37
CA GLU A 838 -2.33 -17.79 -16.52
C GLU A 838 -1.28 -16.68 -16.30
N CYS A 839 -1.53 -15.45 -16.78
CA CYS A 839 -0.63 -14.31 -16.56
C CYS A 839 -0.80 -13.62 -15.20
N GLY A 840 -1.38 -14.31 -14.22
CA GLY A 840 -1.53 -13.84 -12.85
C GLY A 840 -2.30 -12.52 -12.75
N PRO A 841 -1.74 -11.44 -12.17
CA PRO A 841 -2.48 -10.20 -11.87
C PRO A 841 -3.05 -9.42 -13.08
N TYR A 842 -2.75 -9.81 -14.33
CA TYR A 842 -3.18 -9.07 -15.52
C TYR A 842 -4.70 -8.93 -15.63
N VAL A 843 -5.45 -10.00 -15.39
CA VAL A 843 -6.92 -9.97 -15.39
C VAL A 843 -7.53 -9.17 -14.23
N VAL A 844 -6.69 -8.86 -13.22
CA VAL A 844 -7.01 -8.03 -12.04
C VAL A 844 -6.60 -6.56 -12.27
N GLY A 845 -6.18 -6.20 -13.48
CA GLY A 845 -5.91 -4.82 -13.90
C GLY A 845 -4.43 -4.46 -13.99
N ALA A 846 -3.50 -5.39 -13.74
CA ALA A 846 -2.09 -5.14 -14.05
C ALA A 846 -1.89 -5.03 -15.56
N ASN A 847 -1.09 -4.04 -15.99
CA ASN A 847 -0.79 -3.79 -17.41
C ASN A 847 -2.07 -3.53 -18.27
N PHE A 848 -3.13 -3.02 -17.64
CA PHE A 848 -4.36 -2.61 -18.30
C PHE A 848 -4.32 -1.12 -18.69
N SER A 849 -4.76 -0.78 -19.90
CA SER A 849 -4.75 0.59 -20.43
C SER A 849 -5.68 1.58 -19.70
N GLY A 850 -6.68 1.09 -18.98
CA GLY A 850 -7.61 1.89 -18.15
C GLY A 850 -7.21 1.98 -16.67
N PHE A 851 -5.94 1.75 -16.33
CA PHE A 851 -5.45 1.68 -14.95
C PHE A 851 -5.71 2.93 -14.09
N LYS A 852 -5.91 4.11 -14.69
CA LYS A 852 -6.04 5.38 -13.97
C LYS A 852 -7.22 5.40 -13.01
N ASP A 853 -8.32 4.75 -13.37
CA ASP A 853 -9.57 4.75 -12.61
C ASP A 853 -9.43 4.10 -11.22
N PHE A 854 -8.39 3.30 -11.02
CA PHE A 854 -8.12 2.59 -9.77
C PHE A 854 -6.62 2.51 -9.46
N LEU A 855 -5.85 3.50 -9.91
CA LEU A 855 -4.41 3.58 -9.70
C LEU A 855 -3.95 3.38 -8.24
N PRO A 856 -4.64 3.92 -7.21
CA PRO A 856 -4.25 3.67 -5.82
C PRO A 856 -4.37 2.20 -5.37
N GLU A 857 -5.12 1.38 -6.09
CA GLU A 857 -5.30 -0.06 -5.82
C GLU A 857 -4.25 -0.92 -6.52
N LEU A 858 -3.54 -0.39 -7.52
CA LEU A 858 -2.53 -1.09 -8.33
C LEU A 858 -1.13 -1.04 -7.71
N VAL A 859 -1.04 -1.40 -6.43
CA VAL A 859 0.23 -1.40 -5.67
C VAL A 859 0.60 -2.82 -5.25
N ASP A 860 -0.25 -3.45 -4.43
CA ASP A 860 -0.12 -4.85 -4.03
C ASP A 860 -1.31 -5.61 -4.62
N ILE A 861 -1.16 -6.14 -5.83
CA ILE A 861 -2.28 -6.64 -6.64
C ILE A 861 -2.64 -8.07 -6.20
N ALA A 862 -3.94 -8.38 -6.20
CA ALA A 862 -4.46 -9.71 -5.93
C ALA A 862 -4.19 -10.69 -7.09
N PHE A 863 -4.24 -11.99 -6.79
CA PHE A 863 -4.10 -13.06 -7.77
C PHE A 863 -5.47 -13.59 -8.22
N PRO A 864 -5.60 -14.01 -9.49
CA PRO A 864 -6.89 -14.38 -10.04
C PRO A 864 -7.33 -15.79 -9.65
N ILE A 865 -8.65 -15.99 -9.70
CA ILE A 865 -9.31 -17.28 -9.47
C ILE A 865 -10.30 -17.52 -10.61
N ALA A 866 -10.28 -18.69 -11.21
CA ALA A 866 -11.32 -19.15 -12.13
C ALA A 866 -12.26 -20.14 -11.43
N GLU A 867 -13.56 -19.91 -11.57
CA GLU A 867 -14.61 -20.85 -11.17
C GLU A 867 -15.17 -21.48 -12.44
N ILE A 868 -14.99 -22.78 -12.65
CA ILE A 868 -15.37 -23.48 -13.89
C ILE A 868 -16.45 -24.50 -13.59
N ASP A 869 -17.62 -24.34 -14.20
CA ASP A 869 -18.76 -25.24 -14.01
C ASP A 869 -18.62 -26.55 -14.82
N PRO A 870 -19.48 -27.57 -14.59
CA PRO A 870 -19.41 -28.84 -15.31
C PRO A 870 -19.58 -28.74 -16.84
N ARG A 871 -20.07 -27.61 -17.36
CA ARG A 871 -20.25 -27.32 -18.80
C ARG A 871 -19.13 -26.45 -19.37
N GLY A 872 -18.08 -26.16 -18.58
CA GLY A 872 -16.94 -25.34 -18.99
C GLY A 872 -17.22 -23.84 -18.99
N ARG A 873 -18.37 -23.35 -18.51
CA ARG A 873 -18.58 -21.91 -18.33
C ARG A 873 -17.74 -21.44 -17.16
N CYS A 874 -17.15 -20.26 -17.28
CA CYS A 874 -16.24 -19.76 -16.26
C CYS A 874 -16.62 -18.37 -15.74
N THR A 875 -16.37 -18.18 -14.45
CA THR A 875 -16.42 -16.88 -13.81
C THR A 875 -15.05 -16.56 -13.24
N ILE A 876 -14.52 -15.39 -13.58
CA ILE A 876 -13.23 -14.91 -13.08
C ILE A 876 -13.46 -14.04 -11.85
N GLY A 877 -12.68 -14.31 -10.81
CA GLY A 877 -12.57 -13.50 -9.61
C GLY A 877 -11.13 -13.34 -9.17
N ARG A 878 -10.93 -12.96 -7.91
CA ARG A 878 -9.60 -12.74 -7.31
C ARG A 878 -9.57 -13.16 -5.85
N THR A 879 -8.36 -13.32 -5.29
CA THR A 879 -8.15 -13.45 -3.85
C THR A 879 -8.69 -12.24 -3.09
N ALA A 880 -9.15 -12.45 -1.85
CA ALA A 880 -9.59 -11.35 -0.99
C ALA A 880 -8.41 -10.43 -0.61
N GLU A 881 -7.21 -11.00 -0.48
CA GLU A 881 -5.98 -10.27 -0.22
C GLU A 881 -5.39 -9.62 -1.49
N GLY A 882 -5.03 -8.33 -1.39
CA GLY A 882 -4.52 -7.51 -2.48
C GLY A 882 -5.57 -6.59 -3.09
N GLY A 883 -5.09 -5.56 -3.79
CA GLY A 883 -5.87 -4.62 -4.60
C GLY A 883 -6.04 -5.07 -6.05
N GLY A 884 -6.40 -4.13 -6.91
CA GLY A 884 -6.83 -4.38 -8.28
C GLY A 884 -8.30 -4.83 -8.38
N ARG A 885 -8.80 -4.93 -9.62
CA ARG A 885 -10.22 -5.15 -9.92
C ARG A 885 -10.40 -6.17 -11.03
N VAL A 886 -11.41 -7.04 -10.89
CA VAL A 886 -11.87 -7.91 -11.98
C VAL A 886 -13.14 -7.31 -12.57
N THR A 887 -13.01 -6.76 -13.78
CA THR A 887 -14.06 -6.04 -14.50
C THR A 887 -14.21 -6.57 -15.92
N LYS A 888 -15.32 -6.25 -16.59
CA LYS A 888 -15.51 -6.56 -18.03
C LYS A 888 -14.29 -6.10 -18.84
N GLU A 889 -13.75 -4.92 -18.55
CA GLU A 889 -12.64 -4.33 -19.30
C GLU A 889 -11.30 -5.02 -19.01
N THR A 890 -11.01 -5.38 -17.75
CA THR A 890 -9.76 -6.09 -17.42
C THR A 890 -9.76 -7.52 -17.96
N VAL A 891 -10.92 -8.19 -17.94
CA VAL A 891 -11.11 -9.51 -18.57
C VAL A 891 -11.01 -9.42 -20.08
N THR A 892 -11.60 -8.41 -20.70
CA THR A 892 -11.48 -8.18 -22.16
C THR A 892 -10.02 -7.89 -22.55
N ALA A 893 -9.31 -7.09 -21.74
CA ALA A 893 -7.90 -6.82 -21.96
C ALA A 893 -7.08 -8.11 -21.91
N GLN A 894 -7.22 -8.92 -20.86
CA GLN A 894 -6.48 -10.18 -20.76
C GLN A 894 -6.89 -11.17 -21.85
N LEU A 895 -8.17 -11.23 -22.21
CA LEU A 895 -8.64 -12.08 -23.31
C LEU A 895 -7.89 -11.75 -24.60
N LEU A 896 -7.74 -10.47 -24.95
CA LEU A 896 -7.07 -10.03 -26.19
C LEU A 896 -5.54 -10.20 -26.17
N TYR A 897 -4.95 -10.46 -25.01
CA TYR A 897 -3.52 -10.72 -24.87
C TYR A 897 -3.14 -12.03 -25.58
N GLU A 898 -2.02 -12.04 -26.31
CA GLU A 898 -1.45 -13.22 -26.99
C GLU A 898 -2.36 -14.03 -27.95
N LEU A 899 -3.59 -13.59 -28.21
CA LEU A 899 -4.43 -14.19 -29.25
C LEU A 899 -3.81 -14.04 -30.64
N GLN A 900 -3.92 -15.09 -31.44
CA GLN A 900 -3.52 -15.15 -32.84
C GLN A 900 -4.74 -15.29 -33.78
N GLY A 901 -5.75 -14.43 -33.56
CA GLY A 901 -7.04 -14.49 -34.24
C GLY A 901 -8.15 -15.10 -33.37
N HIS A 902 -9.26 -15.51 -33.99
CA HIS A 902 -10.41 -16.09 -33.28
C HIS A 902 -10.28 -17.59 -32.99
N LEU A 903 -9.40 -18.32 -33.70
CA LEU A 903 -9.13 -19.74 -33.46
C LEU A 903 -7.94 -19.89 -32.53
N TYR A 904 -8.21 -20.16 -31.25
CA TYR A 904 -7.18 -20.42 -30.26
C TYR A 904 -6.83 -21.91 -30.23
N LEU A 905 -5.63 -22.23 -30.73
CA LEU A 905 -5.13 -23.61 -30.84
C LEU A 905 -4.48 -24.08 -29.54
N ASN A 906 -4.92 -25.23 -29.04
CA ASN A 906 -4.31 -25.97 -27.93
C ASN A 906 -4.19 -27.48 -28.30
N PRO A 907 -3.22 -28.24 -27.75
CA PRO A 907 -3.06 -29.67 -28.05
C PRO A 907 -4.29 -30.55 -27.75
N ASP A 908 -5.17 -30.14 -26.83
CA ASP A 908 -6.32 -30.94 -26.41
C ASP A 908 -7.63 -30.48 -27.04
N VAL A 909 -7.71 -29.20 -27.44
CA VAL A 909 -8.91 -28.60 -28.05
C VAL A 909 -8.54 -27.36 -28.87
N VAL A 910 -9.37 -26.99 -29.84
CA VAL A 910 -9.34 -25.65 -30.43
C VAL A 910 -10.56 -24.87 -29.96
N ALA A 911 -10.35 -23.70 -29.39
CA ALA A 911 -11.43 -22.78 -29.02
C ALA A 911 -11.70 -21.79 -30.16
N ASP A 912 -12.94 -21.78 -30.65
CA ASP A 912 -13.46 -20.73 -31.51
C ASP A 912 -14.05 -19.61 -30.65
N LEU A 913 -13.35 -18.48 -30.63
CA LEU A 913 -13.65 -17.29 -29.84
C LEU A 913 -14.54 -16.28 -30.58
N SER A 914 -15.01 -16.58 -31.80
CA SER A 914 -15.81 -15.63 -32.61
C SER A 914 -17.11 -15.20 -31.93
N GLY A 915 -17.69 -16.05 -31.07
CA GLY A 915 -18.90 -15.79 -30.29
C GLY A 915 -18.65 -15.40 -28.83
N VAL A 916 -17.43 -15.02 -28.44
CA VAL A 916 -17.11 -14.77 -27.03
C VAL A 916 -17.86 -13.56 -26.46
N HIS A 917 -18.38 -13.71 -25.24
CA HIS A 917 -19.08 -12.69 -24.47
C HIS A 917 -18.47 -12.56 -23.08
N VAL A 918 -18.38 -11.32 -22.58
CA VAL A 918 -17.88 -10.99 -21.26
C VAL A 918 -18.93 -10.15 -20.54
N GLU A 919 -19.43 -10.66 -19.41
CA GLU A 919 -20.53 -10.07 -18.64
C GLU A 919 -20.13 -9.86 -17.18
N GLN A 920 -20.37 -8.66 -16.65
CA GLN A 920 -20.15 -8.37 -15.24
C GLN A 920 -21.30 -8.95 -14.40
N GLU A 921 -21.01 -9.85 -13.47
CA GLU A 921 -22.03 -10.44 -12.59
C GLU A 921 -22.17 -9.65 -11.29
N SER A 922 -21.06 -9.31 -10.66
CA SER A 922 -20.99 -8.50 -9.44
C SER A 922 -19.60 -7.91 -9.27
N GLU A 923 -19.35 -7.14 -8.20
CA GLU A 923 -18.02 -6.57 -7.94
C GLU A 923 -16.95 -7.68 -7.89
N ASN A 924 -15.91 -7.55 -8.72
CA ASN A 924 -14.83 -8.52 -8.87
C ASN A 924 -15.27 -9.94 -9.30
N ARG A 925 -16.44 -10.11 -9.94
CA ARG A 925 -16.85 -11.36 -10.60
C ARG A 925 -17.38 -11.11 -12.01
N VAL A 926 -16.74 -11.74 -12.99
CA VAL A 926 -17.04 -11.58 -14.42
C VAL A 926 -17.23 -12.94 -15.08
N SER A 927 -18.38 -13.15 -15.69
CA SER A 927 -18.69 -14.34 -16.49
C SER A 927 -18.07 -14.22 -17.88
N VAL A 928 -17.55 -15.33 -18.40
CA VAL A 928 -17.12 -15.42 -19.81
C VAL A 928 -17.76 -16.64 -20.46
N SER A 929 -18.37 -16.45 -21.62
CA SER A 929 -19.13 -17.49 -22.32
C SER A 929 -19.08 -17.32 -23.85
N GLY A 930 -19.78 -18.20 -24.58
CA GLY A 930 -19.95 -18.10 -26.04
C GLY A 930 -18.81 -18.73 -26.88
N VAL A 931 -17.82 -19.33 -26.22
CA VAL A 931 -16.75 -20.09 -26.90
C VAL A 931 -17.27 -21.45 -27.35
N LYS A 932 -16.85 -21.88 -28.55
CA LYS A 932 -17.15 -23.20 -29.10
C LYS A 932 -15.92 -24.08 -29.18
N GLY A 933 -16.06 -25.34 -28.79
CA GLY A 933 -15.00 -26.34 -28.90
C GLY A 933 -14.93 -26.99 -30.27
N LEU A 934 -13.71 -27.21 -30.76
CA LEU A 934 -13.40 -27.91 -31.99
C LEU A 934 -12.29 -28.94 -31.73
N PRO A 935 -12.16 -30.00 -32.56
CA PRO A 935 -11.12 -31.00 -32.39
C PRO A 935 -9.70 -30.40 -32.39
N PRO A 936 -8.76 -30.92 -31.59
CA PRO A 936 -7.38 -30.42 -31.56
C PRO A 936 -6.65 -30.54 -32.91
N PRO A 937 -5.58 -29.76 -33.13
CA PRO A 937 -4.72 -29.94 -34.30
C PRO A 937 -3.97 -31.27 -34.25
N SER A 938 -3.58 -31.81 -35.42
CA SER A 938 -2.75 -33.03 -35.51
C SER A 938 -1.27 -32.80 -35.15
N THR A 939 -0.89 -31.56 -34.83
CA THR A 939 0.48 -31.13 -34.55
C THR A 939 0.53 -30.30 -33.27
N ALA A 940 1.60 -30.44 -32.49
CA ALA A 940 1.90 -29.57 -31.37
C ALA A 940 2.86 -28.45 -31.78
N LYS A 941 2.78 -27.31 -31.09
CA LYS A 941 3.82 -26.28 -31.13
C LYS A 941 5.09 -26.85 -30.50
N VAL A 942 6.23 -26.63 -31.13
CA VAL A 942 7.55 -26.91 -30.58
C VAL A 942 8.36 -25.63 -30.61
N MET A 943 8.99 -25.30 -29.47
CA MET A 943 10.00 -24.26 -29.44
C MET A 943 11.36 -24.94 -29.54
N ILE A 944 12.15 -24.55 -30.54
CA ILE A 944 13.52 -25.02 -30.71
C ILE A 944 14.42 -23.82 -30.47
N ALA A 945 15.37 -23.94 -29.55
CA ALA A 945 16.34 -22.90 -29.28
C ALA A 945 17.72 -23.30 -29.79
N ALA A 946 18.51 -22.31 -30.18
CA ALA A 946 19.92 -22.45 -30.55
C ALA A 946 20.71 -21.26 -30.00
N LYS A 947 22.03 -21.42 -29.90
CA LYS A 947 22.91 -20.30 -29.51
C LYS A 947 22.97 -19.29 -30.66
N GLY A 948 22.51 -18.06 -30.40
CA GLY A 948 22.48 -16.99 -31.39
C GLY A 948 23.80 -16.25 -31.57
N GLY A 949 24.59 -16.18 -30.51
CA GLY A 949 25.82 -15.41 -30.46
C GLY A 949 25.88 -14.60 -29.19
N PHE A 950 26.40 -13.38 -29.28
CA PHE A 950 26.60 -12.47 -28.17
C PHE A 950 26.04 -11.10 -28.49
N GLN A 951 25.49 -10.42 -27.49
CA GLN A 951 24.99 -9.07 -27.57
C GLN A 951 25.61 -8.18 -26.50
N ALA A 952 25.72 -6.90 -26.79
CA ALA A 952 26.16 -5.88 -25.85
C ALA A 952 25.44 -4.56 -26.16
N GLU A 953 25.21 -3.76 -25.13
CA GLU A 953 24.57 -2.46 -25.28
C GLU A 953 25.24 -1.36 -24.45
N ALA A 954 25.07 -0.12 -24.90
CA ALA A 954 25.42 1.09 -24.17
C ALA A 954 24.30 2.11 -24.32
N THR A 955 24.04 2.88 -23.25
CA THR A 955 23.05 3.96 -23.26
C THR A 955 23.72 5.28 -22.95
N PHE A 956 23.56 6.25 -23.84
CA PHE A 956 24.03 7.62 -23.69
C PHE A 956 22.86 8.53 -23.39
N TYR A 957 23.14 9.65 -22.72
CA TYR A 957 22.15 10.67 -22.41
C TYR A 957 22.53 11.97 -23.11
N ILE A 958 21.57 12.58 -23.78
CA ILE A 958 21.77 13.78 -24.60
C ILE A 958 20.80 14.86 -24.11
N ASN A 959 21.31 16.05 -23.83
CA ASN A 959 20.52 17.18 -23.36
C ASN A 959 21.05 18.53 -23.89
N GLY A 960 20.30 19.60 -23.61
CA GLY A 960 20.64 20.97 -24.02
C GLY A 960 20.17 21.29 -25.43
N LEU A 961 20.89 22.16 -26.13
CA LEU A 961 20.60 22.53 -27.52
C LEU A 961 21.05 21.44 -28.51
N ASP A 962 20.51 21.45 -29.73
CA ASP A 962 20.97 20.65 -30.87
C ASP A 962 21.00 19.14 -30.60
N VAL A 963 20.02 18.64 -29.84
CA VAL A 963 19.97 17.25 -29.37
C VAL A 963 20.00 16.25 -30.53
N TYR A 964 19.31 16.54 -31.63
CA TYR A 964 19.27 15.67 -32.81
C TYR A 964 20.61 15.68 -33.56
N GLU A 965 21.27 16.83 -33.65
CA GLU A 965 22.60 17.00 -34.24
C GLU A 965 23.66 16.31 -33.40
N LYS A 966 23.58 16.39 -32.07
CA LYS A 966 24.43 15.64 -31.12
C LYS A 966 24.24 14.13 -31.28
N ALA A 967 22.99 13.68 -31.40
CA ALA A 967 22.68 12.28 -31.66
C ALA A 967 23.23 11.84 -33.03
N ALA A 968 23.08 12.67 -34.07
CA ALA A 968 23.64 12.43 -35.40
C ALA A 968 25.17 12.39 -35.37
N MET A 969 25.82 13.29 -34.63
CA MET A 969 27.27 13.29 -34.40
C MET A 969 27.72 11.97 -33.77
N MET A 970 27.08 11.54 -32.69
CA MET A 970 27.39 10.27 -32.04
C MET A 970 27.14 9.08 -32.97
N LYS A 971 26.02 9.06 -33.70
CA LYS A 971 25.71 8.03 -34.71
C LYS A 971 26.80 7.96 -35.79
N ASN A 972 27.24 9.10 -36.32
CA ASN A 972 28.29 9.17 -37.33
C ASN A 972 29.64 8.69 -36.78
N GLN A 973 29.99 9.06 -35.54
CA GLN A 973 31.20 8.61 -34.87
C GLN A 973 31.19 7.10 -34.63
N LEU A 974 30.08 6.56 -34.11
CA LEU A 974 29.91 5.12 -33.90
C LEU A 974 29.93 4.36 -35.22
N ALA A 975 29.21 4.83 -36.25
CA ALA A 975 29.24 4.25 -37.59
C ALA A 975 30.65 4.23 -38.17
N HIS A 976 31.44 5.30 -37.98
CA HIS A 976 32.82 5.34 -38.41
C HIS A 976 33.71 4.36 -37.64
N MET A 977 33.61 4.31 -36.32
CA MET A 977 34.42 3.40 -35.51
C MET A 977 34.08 1.93 -35.74
N PHE A 978 32.80 1.62 -35.97
CA PHE A 978 32.30 0.26 -36.13
C PHE A 978 32.21 -0.19 -37.60
N LYS A 979 32.71 0.61 -38.55
CA LYS A 979 32.67 0.31 -39.98
C LYS A 979 33.30 -1.05 -40.35
N ASP A 980 34.35 -1.44 -39.62
CA ASP A 980 35.11 -2.68 -39.82
C ASP A 980 34.79 -3.72 -38.74
N SER A 981 33.75 -3.49 -37.92
CA SER A 981 33.32 -4.44 -36.90
C SER A 981 32.59 -5.62 -37.52
N ASN A 982 32.83 -6.82 -37.00
CA ASN A 982 32.13 -8.03 -37.43
C ASN A 982 30.82 -8.25 -36.64
N PHE A 983 29.97 -7.22 -36.59
CA PHE A 983 28.67 -7.30 -35.93
C PHE A 983 27.65 -7.94 -36.89
N SER A 984 26.90 -8.94 -36.40
CA SER A 984 25.75 -9.47 -37.12
C SER A 984 24.55 -8.52 -37.07
N ARG A 985 24.52 -7.62 -36.08
CA ARG A 985 23.51 -6.57 -35.94
C ARG A 985 24.10 -5.35 -35.25
N LEU A 986 23.75 -4.16 -35.71
CA LEU A 986 24.05 -2.89 -35.04
C LEU A 986 22.81 -2.01 -35.11
N SER A 987 22.23 -1.67 -33.97
CA SER A 987 21.13 -0.73 -33.84
C SER A 987 21.56 0.48 -33.01
N ILE A 988 21.27 1.68 -33.50
CA ILE A 988 21.57 2.94 -32.81
C ILE A 988 20.32 3.83 -32.83
N GLU A 989 19.59 3.83 -31.73
CA GLU A 989 18.25 4.37 -31.63
C GLU A 989 18.15 5.47 -30.58
N LEU A 990 17.39 6.50 -30.90
CA LEU A 990 17.18 7.66 -30.04
C LEU A 990 15.77 7.57 -29.44
N TYR A 991 15.66 7.73 -28.12
CA TYR A 991 14.45 7.55 -27.34
C TYR A 991 14.13 8.80 -26.51
N GLY A 992 12.89 9.26 -26.60
CA GLY A 992 12.39 10.45 -25.93
C GLY A 992 12.37 11.69 -26.83
N THR A 993 11.70 12.74 -26.36
CA THR A 993 11.68 14.08 -26.97
C THR A 993 12.09 15.08 -25.89
N PRO A 994 13.09 15.94 -26.12
CA PRO A 994 13.48 16.91 -25.11
C PRO A 994 12.37 17.94 -24.93
N ALA A 995 12.05 18.32 -23.69
CA ALA A 995 11.11 19.40 -23.44
C ALA A 995 11.64 20.72 -24.01
N GLU A 996 10.77 21.52 -24.62
CA GLU A 996 11.08 22.89 -25.01
C GLU A 996 11.30 23.75 -23.76
N ASN A 997 12.43 24.47 -23.71
CA ASN A 997 12.85 25.27 -22.55
C ASN A 997 12.73 24.51 -21.21
N PRO A 998 13.51 23.42 -21.04
CA PRO A 998 13.30 22.49 -19.95
C PRO A 998 13.57 23.15 -18.59
N THR A 999 12.61 23.07 -17.66
CA THR A 999 12.73 23.61 -16.30
C THR A 999 13.70 22.81 -15.42
N SER A 1000 14.18 21.66 -15.90
CA SER A 1000 15.18 20.82 -15.26
C SER A 1000 16.00 20.05 -16.30
N GLN A 1001 17.20 19.59 -15.93
CA GLN A 1001 18.01 18.74 -16.80
C GLN A 1001 17.26 17.48 -17.24
N GLN A 1002 16.50 16.86 -16.35
CA GLN A 1002 15.74 15.64 -16.61
C GLN A 1002 14.71 15.85 -17.73
N ALA A 1003 13.97 16.97 -17.71
CA ALA A 1003 12.96 17.27 -18.73
C ALA A 1003 13.57 17.46 -20.13
N GLY A 1004 14.83 17.92 -20.20
CA GLY A 1004 15.54 18.12 -21.46
C GLY A 1004 16.42 16.96 -21.91
N THR A 1005 16.46 15.85 -21.16
CA THR A 1005 17.37 14.74 -21.44
C THR A 1005 16.65 13.61 -22.18
N ILE A 1006 17.26 13.12 -23.26
CA ILE A 1006 16.81 11.94 -24.00
C ILE A 1006 17.89 10.86 -23.99
N SER A 1007 17.54 9.61 -24.30
CA SER A 1007 18.49 8.49 -24.32
C SER A 1007 18.83 8.05 -25.75
N LEU A 1008 20.10 7.78 -26.01
CA LEU A 1008 20.58 7.13 -27.23
C LEU A 1008 21.07 5.74 -26.86
N ARG A 1009 20.40 4.71 -27.36
CA ARG A 1009 20.79 3.31 -27.17
C ARG A 1009 21.64 2.85 -28.34
N VAL A 1010 22.76 2.21 -28.03
CA VAL A 1010 23.64 1.52 -28.99
C VAL A 1010 23.63 0.06 -28.64
N PHE A 1011 23.11 -0.77 -29.53
CA PHE A 1011 22.99 -2.21 -29.36
C PHE A 1011 23.75 -2.90 -30.49
N ALA A 1012 24.53 -3.93 -30.16
CA ALA A 1012 25.18 -4.76 -31.16
C ALA A 1012 25.01 -6.25 -30.83
N GLN A 1013 24.98 -7.06 -31.88
CA GLN A 1013 25.12 -8.51 -31.81
C GLN A 1013 26.28 -8.97 -32.69
N ALA A 1014 26.93 -10.05 -32.29
CA ALA A 1014 27.91 -10.76 -33.10
C ALA A 1014 27.79 -12.27 -32.87
N ARG A 1015 28.16 -13.08 -33.87
CA ARG A 1015 28.11 -14.54 -33.75
C ARG A 1015 29.17 -15.10 -32.80
N ARG A 1016 30.34 -14.45 -32.72
CA ARG A 1016 31.44 -14.86 -31.85
C ARG A 1016 31.69 -13.81 -30.78
N LYS A 1017 32.14 -14.26 -29.60
CA LYS A 1017 32.36 -13.38 -28.45
C LYS A 1017 33.47 -12.36 -28.73
N GLU A 1018 34.50 -12.78 -29.44
CA GLU A 1018 35.69 -11.98 -29.75
C GLU A 1018 35.38 -10.81 -30.69
N ASP A 1019 34.27 -10.89 -31.43
CA ASP A 1019 33.85 -9.87 -32.38
C ASP A 1019 33.11 -8.69 -31.72
N ILE A 1020 32.65 -8.86 -30.48
CA ILE A 1020 31.91 -7.86 -29.69
C ILE A 1020 32.51 -7.62 -28.28
N ASP A 1021 33.69 -8.17 -28.03
CA ASP A 1021 34.38 -8.05 -26.76
C ASP A 1021 34.76 -6.59 -26.40
N ALA A 1022 35.39 -6.42 -25.24
CA ALA A 1022 35.70 -5.08 -24.77
C ALA A 1022 36.55 -4.25 -25.79
N PRO A 1023 37.63 -4.77 -26.39
CA PRO A 1023 38.33 -4.12 -27.50
C PRO A 1023 37.48 -3.74 -28.71
N LYS A 1024 36.42 -4.49 -29.05
CA LYS A 1024 35.62 -4.27 -30.26
C LYS A 1024 34.38 -3.43 -30.06
N PHE A 1025 33.79 -3.44 -28.88
CA PHE A 1025 32.57 -2.68 -28.58
C PHE A 1025 32.80 -1.63 -27.50
N LYS A 1026 33.25 -2.07 -26.32
CA LYS A 1026 33.37 -1.20 -25.14
C LYS A 1026 34.41 -0.10 -25.26
N VAL A 1027 35.63 -0.46 -25.64
CA VAL A 1027 36.78 0.45 -25.74
C VAL A 1027 36.55 1.50 -26.83
N PRO A 1028 36.06 1.15 -28.04
CA PRO A 1028 35.69 2.15 -29.04
C PRO A 1028 34.63 3.12 -28.52
N ILE A 1029 33.54 2.63 -27.94
CA ILE A 1029 32.52 3.52 -27.32
C ILE A 1029 33.16 4.46 -26.30
N TYR A 1030 34.04 3.95 -25.43
CA TYR A 1030 34.72 4.76 -24.43
C TYR A 1030 35.66 5.79 -25.03
N ALA A 1031 36.29 5.49 -26.17
CA ALA A 1031 37.19 6.40 -26.87
C ALA A 1031 36.48 7.67 -27.37
N LEU A 1032 35.15 7.61 -27.58
CA LEU A 1032 34.34 8.75 -27.98
C LEU A 1032 34.05 9.73 -26.83
N ARG A 1033 34.26 9.34 -25.57
CA ARG A 1033 33.90 10.16 -24.39
C ARG A 1033 34.44 11.60 -24.43
N MET A 1034 35.66 11.78 -24.90
CA MET A 1034 36.32 13.10 -24.98
C MET A 1034 36.24 13.72 -26.38
N GLN A 1035 35.65 13.03 -27.35
CA GLN A 1035 35.59 13.44 -28.77
C GLN A 1035 34.15 13.69 -29.25
N SER A 1036 33.14 13.37 -28.43
CA SER A 1036 31.74 13.42 -28.83
C SER A 1036 31.08 14.77 -28.50
N TYR A 1037 29.75 14.77 -28.48
CA TYR A 1037 28.94 15.97 -28.32
C TYR A 1037 29.18 16.73 -26.99
N PRO A 1038 28.98 18.06 -26.96
CA PRO A 1038 29.04 18.83 -25.74
C PRO A 1038 27.94 18.40 -24.77
N GLY A 1039 28.30 18.20 -23.50
CA GLY A 1039 27.40 17.64 -22.50
C GLY A 1039 27.38 16.11 -22.46
N TYR A 1040 28.39 15.42 -23.02
CA TYR A 1040 28.52 13.96 -22.96
C TYR A 1040 28.34 13.41 -21.53
N HIS A 1041 27.38 12.52 -21.37
CA HIS A 1041 27.22 11.65 -20.21
C HIS A 1041 26.48 10.38 -20.64
N MET A 1042 26.71 9.27 -19.93
CA MET A 1042 26.18 7.95 -20.29
C MET A 1042 25.81 7.16 -19.03
N ASN A 1043 25.03 6.09 -19.19
CA ASN A 1043 24.83 5.11 -18.13
C ASN A 1043 26.17 4.45 -17.78
N LEU A 1044 26.52 4.44 -16.48
CA LEU A 1044 27.78 3.90 -15.98
C LEU A 1044 27.70 2.42 -15.58
N ASP A 1045 26.57 1.74 -15.84
CA ASP A 1045 26.49 0.28 -15.72
C ASP A 1045 27.15 -0.42 -16.92
N PHE A 1046 28.48 -0.55 -16.85
CA PHE A 1046 29.27 -1.18 -17.91
C PHE A 1046 29.08 -2.69 -18.03
N ARG A 1047 28.27 -3.33 -17.16
CA ARG A 1047 27.94 -4.75 -17.31
C ARG A 1047 27.11 -4.99 -18.57
N THR A 1048 26.32 -4.00 -18.99
CA THR A 1048 25.53 -4.01 -20.24
C THR A 1048 26.41 -4.07 -21.50
N MET A 1049 27.63 -3.56 -21.41
CA MET A 1049 28.61 -3.55 -22.51
C MET A 1049 29.47 -4.82 -22.56
N VAL A 1050 29.30 -5.74 -21.62
CA VAL A 1050 29.98 -7.03 -21.63
C VAL A 1050 29.19 -7.97 -22.54
N PRO A 1051 29.84 -8.69 -23.47
CA PRO A 1051 29.17 -9.68 -24.31
C PRO A 1051 28.36 -10.66 -23.47
N LYS A 1052 27.05 -10.61 -23.62
CA LYS A 1052 26.10 -11.57 -23.04
C LYS A 1052 25.67 -12.53 -24.16
N PRO A 1053 25.70 -13.86 -23.95
CA PRO A 1053 25.10 -14.76 -24.93
C PRO A 1053 23.63 -14.40 -25.15
N PHE A 1054 23.04 -14.80 -26.27
CA PHE A 1054 21.60 -14.75 -26.49
C PHE A 1054 21.17 -15.98 -27.30
N MET A 1055 19.88 -16.27 -27.30
CA MET A 1055 19.34 -17.48 -27.91
C MET A 1055 18.48 -17.12 -29.11
N GLU A 1056 18.67 -17.85 -30.19
CA GLU A 1056 17.78 -17.80 -31.35
C GLU A 1056 16.71 -18.85 -31.16
N MET A 1057 15.51 -18.55 -31.63
CA MET A 1057 14.38 -19.44 -31.54
C MET A 1057 13.81 -19.77 -32.92
N PHE A 1058 13.42 -21.02 -33.10
CA PHE A 1058 12.66 -21.51 -34.24
C PHE A 1058 11.34 -22.09 -33.74
N PRO A 1059 10.24 -21.30 -33.76
CA PRO A 1059 8.93 -21.81 -33.42
C PRO A 1059 8.43 -22.71 -34.55
N ALA A 1060 8.06 -23.94 -34.22
CA ALA A 1060 7.80 -24.98 -35.19
C ALA A 1060 6.56 -25.81 -34.86
N LEU A 1061 6.19 -26.66 -35.82
CA LEU A 1061 5.16 -27.67 -35.67
C LEU A 1061 5.77 -29.08 -35.72
N MET A 1062 5.29 -29.96 -34.84
CA MET A 1062 5.65 -31.38 -34.82
C MET A 1062 4.39 -32.25 -34.74
N PRO A 1063 4.32 -33.39 -35.45
CA PRO A 1063 3.21 -34.34 -35.28
C PRO A 1063 3.08 -34.78 -33.82
N VAL A 1064 1.87 -34.74 -33.25
CA VAL A 1064 1.65 -35.15 -31.84
C VAL A 1064 2.04 -36.61 -31.61
N SER A 1065 1.92 -37.45 -32.64
CA SER A 1065 2.33 -38.86 -32.59
C SER A 1065 3.83 -39.09 -32.41
N ALA A 1066 4.67 -38.07 -32.64
CA ALA A 1066 6.11 -38.15 -32.43
C ALA A 1066 6.53 -37.79 -30.99
N ILE A 1067 5.57 -37.35 -30.15
CA ILE A 1067 5.80 -36.92 -28.77
C ILE A 1067 5.49 -38.09 -27.84
N GLU A 1068 6.44 -38.45 -26.98
CA GLU A 1068 6.27 -39.50 -25.98
C GLU A 1068 5.67 -38.94 -24.68
N HIS A 1069 4.41 -38.49 -24.75
CA HIS A 1069 3.71 -37.93 -23.60
C HIS A 1069 3.41 -39.04 -22.57
N ARG A 1070 3.90 -38.88 -21.35
CA ARG A 1070 3.70 -39.85 -20.26
C ARG A 1070 3.65 -39.17 -18.90
N VAL A 1071 3.10 -39.86 -17.91
CA VAL A 1071 3.12 -39.47 -16.50
C VAL A 1071 3.80 -40.56 -15.68
N GLU A 1072 4.67 -40.15 -14.77
CA GLU A 1072 5.34 -41.02 -13.80
C GLU A 1072 4.99 -40.58 -12.37
N MET A 1073 4.59 -41.54 -11.54
CA MET A 1073 4.08 -41.32 -10.19
C MET A 1073 5.15 -41.66 -9.14
N SER A 1074 5.05 -41.07 -7.94
CA SER A 1074 5.91 -41.42 -6.81
C SER A 1074 5.75 -42.85 -6.32
N THR A 1075 4.62 -43.48 -6.63
CA THR A 1075 4.32 -44.91 -6.41
C THR A 1075 5.06 -45.84 -7.38
N GLY A 1076 5.75 -45.31 -8.39
CA GLY A 1076 6.42 -46.07 -9.44
C GLY A 1076 5.51 -46.43 -10.63
N ALA A 1077 4.22 -46.08 -10.59
CA ALA A 1077 3.34 -46.24 -11.74
C ALA A 1077 3.74 -45.29 -12.88
N SER A 1078 3.70 -45.78 -14.11
CA SER A 1078 3.96 -45.01 -15.33
C SER A 1078 2.84 -45.24 -16.33
N HIS A 1079 2.30 -44.17 -16.90
CA HIS A 1079 1.23 -44.22 -17.88
C HIS A 1079 1.59 -43.40 -19.11
N ARG A 1080 1.51 -44.04 -20.28
CA ARG A 1080 1.58 -43.33 -21.56
C ARG A 1080 0.26 -42.63 -21.84
N ILE A 1081 0.33 -41.43 -22.38
CA ILE A 1081 -0.81 -40.65 -22.86
C ILE A 1081 -0.85 -40.79 -24.39
N GLU A 1082 -1.96 -41.31 -24.90
CA GLU A 1082 -2.13 -41.50 -26.33
C GLU A 1082 -2.45 -40.15 -27.02
N PRO A 1083 -1.97 -39.93 -28.26
CA PRO A 1083 -2.36 -38.77 -29.06
C PRO A 1083 -3.89 -38.71 -29.27
N PRO A 1084 -4.49 -37.51 -29.43
CA PRO A 1084 -5.92 -37.38 -29.67
C PRO A 1084 -6.38 -38.20 -30.89
N ALA A 1085 -7.39 -39.05 -30.69
CA ALA A 1085 -7.90 -39.92 -31.75
C ALA A 1085 -8.60 -39.14 -32.89
N LYS A 1086 -9.20 -37.99 -32.57
CA LYS A 1086 -9.86 -37.08 -33.51
C LYS A 1086 -9.12 -35.76 -33.54
N THR A 1087 -8.60 -35.40 -34.71
CA THR A 1087 -7.90 -34.13 -34.95
C THR A 1087 -8.43 -33.46 -36.20
N ALA A 1088 -8.20 -32.16 -36.33
CA ALA A 1088 -8.54 -31.36 -37.50
C ALA A 1088 -7.33 -30.58 -38.02
N LYS A 1089 -7.35 -30.22 -39.31
CA LYS A 1089 -6.35 -29.31 -39.90
C LYS A 1089 -6.87 -27.88 -39.87
N TYR A 1090 -6.06 -26.98 -39.36
CA TYR A 1090 -6.37 -25.55 -39.27
C TYR A 1090 -5.44 -24.75 -40.18
N PRO A 1091 -5.92 -23.64 -40.77
CA PRO A 1091 -5.09 -22.83 -41.66
C PRO A 1091 -4.02 -22.07 -40.87
N ILE A 1092 -2.78 -22.09 -41.38
CA ILE A 1092 -1.64 -21.32 -40.83
C ILE A 1092 -1.88 -19.82 -41.04
N VAL A 1093 -2.34 -19.44 -42.23
CA VAL A 1093 -2.78 -18.08 -42.54
C VAL A 1093 -4.20 -17.91 -42.01
N ARG A 1094 -4.39 -17.02 -41.05
CA ARG A 1094 -5.70 -16.79 -40.46
C ARG A 1094 -6.60 -15.99 -41.40
N PRO A 1095 -7.92 -16.24 -41.40
CA PRO A 1095 -8.86 -15.37 -42.10
C PRO A 1095 -8.66 -13.92 -41.65
N SER A 1096 -8.41 -13.03 -42.60
CA SER A 1096 -8.19 -11.61 -42.37
C SER A 1096 -9.05 -10.83 -43.35
N THR A 1097 -10.01 -10.06 -42.85
CA THR A 1097 -10.92 -9.27 -43.67
C THR A 1097 -11.16 -7.90 -43.04
N GLU A 1098 -11.41 -6.92 -43.92
CA GLU A 1098 -11.91 -5.62 -43.49
C GLU A 1098 -13.39 -5.71 -43.10
N THR A 1099 -13.86 -4.69 -42.39
CA THR A 1099 -15.20 -4.65 -41.82
C THR A 1099 -16.32 -4.93 -42.84
N HIS A 1100 -17.17 -5.89 -42.52
CA HIS A 1100 -18.39 -6.18 -43.28
C HIS A 1100 -19.46 -5.11 -42.99
N GLY A 1101 -20.00 -4.49 -44.06
CA GLY A 1101 -21.02 -3.44 -43.94
C GLY A 1101 -20.52 -2.21 -43.17
N PRO A 1102 -19.53 -1.47 -43.69
CA PRO A 1102 -19.04 -0.27 -43.03
C PRO A 1102 -20.14 0.79 -42.96
N VAL A 1103 -20.27 1.44 -41.80
CA VAL A 1103 -21.17 2.59 -41.61
C VAL A 1103 -20.49 3.86 -42.15
N ASP A 1104 -21.24 4.84 -42.63
CA ASP A 1104 -20.66 6.13 -43.02
C ASP A 1104 -20.08 6.83 -41.78
N MET A 1105 -18.78 7.15 -41.79
CA MET A 1105 -18.09 7.78 -40.66
C MET A 1105 -18.70 9.14 -40.30
N LEU A 1106 -19.39 9.82 -41.23
CA LEU A 1106 -20.09 11.07 -40.96
C LEU A 1106 -21.31 10.92 -40.05
N THR A 1107 -21.88 9.71 -39.94
CA THR A 1107 -23.06 9.48 -39.09
C THR A 1107 -22.76 9.56 -37.60
N PHE A 1108 -21.48 9.46 -37.20
CA PHE A 1108 -21.05 9.61 -35.80
C PHE A 1108 -20.95 11.09 -35.36
N GLY A 1109 -21.23 12.02 -36.27
CA GLY A 1109 -21.20 13.46 -35.98
C GLY A 1109 -19.81 14.09 -36.12
N PRO A 1110 -19.64 15.33 -35.64
CA PRO A 1110 -18.37 16.05 -35.78
C PRO A 1110 -17.24 15.38 -34.99
N THR A 1111 -16.03 15.40 -35.55
CA THR A 1111 -14.83 14.81 -34.93
C THR A 1111 -13.93 15.86 -34.28
N GLU A 1112 -13.01 15.38 -33.44
CA GLU A 1112 -11.87 16.11 -32.90
C GLU A 1112 -10.59 15.30 -33.17
N TRP A 1113 -9.50 15.99 -33.51
CA TRP A 1113 -8.18 15.38 -33.67
C TRP A 1113 -7.58 15.07 -32.29
N ALA A 1114 -7.66 13.82 -31.86
CA ALA A 1114 -7.29 13.39 -30.50
C ALA A 1114 -6.56 12.04 -30.51
N PRO A 1115 -5.80 11.69 -29.44
CA PRO A 1115 -5.23 10.36 -29.31
C PRO A 1115 -6.31 9.28 -29.36
N LEU A 1116 -6.09 8.21 -30.12
CA LEU A 1116 -6.98 7.05 -30.22
C LEU A 1116 -7.35 6.48 -28.83
N GLY A 1117 -6.36 6.45 -27.95
CA GLY A 1117 -6.48 5.99 -26.57
C GLY A 1117 -7.41 6.82 -25.69
N SER A 1118 -7.89 7.99 -26.16
CA SER A 1118 -8.87 8.80 -25.42
C SER A 1118 -10.18 8.05 -25.21
N VAL A 1119 -10.57 7.16 -26.13
CA VAL A 1119 -11.82 6.39 -26.07
C VAL A 1119 -11.64 4.88 -26.25
N VAL A 1120 -10.45 4.45 -26.71
CA VAL A 1120 -10.14 3.04 -27.00
C VAL A 1120 -9.15 2.48 -25.97
N HIS A 1121 -9.50 1.37 -25.33
CA HIS A 1121 -8.55 0.52 -24.61
C HIS A 1121 -7.76 -0.35 -25.58
N ALA A 1122 -6.54 -0.71 -25.20
CA ALA A 1122 -5.77 -1.69 -25.95
C ALA A 1122 -5.04 -2.65 -25.02
N ARG A 1123 -4.72 -3.82 -25.58
CA ARG A 1123 -3.81 -4.82 -25.02
C ARG A 1123 -2.92 -5.37 -26.12
N SER A 1124 -1.63 -5.52 -25.84
CA SER A 1124 -0.69 -6.19 -26.74
C SER A 1124 0.21 -7.16 -25.99
N GLY A 1125 0.76 -8.12 -26.73
CA GLY A 1125 1.73 -9.11 -26.25
C GLY A 1125 2.49 -9.73 -27.41
N ASP A 1126 3.47 -10.56 -27.07
CA ASP A 1126 4.24 -11.34 -28.02
C ASP A 1126 3.76 -12.78 -28.11
N LYS A 1127 3.91 -13.40 -29.29
CA LYS A 1127 3.85 -14.86 -29.42
C LYS A 1127 4.97 -15.30 -30.32
N GLY A 1128 6.12 -15.56 -29.69
CA GLY A 1128 7.38 -15.76 -30.35
C GLY A 1128 7.90 -14.47 -30.99
N ASP A 1129 8.13 -14.46 -32.31
CA ASP A 1129 8.58 -13.24 -33.02
C ASP A 1129 7.42 -12.31 -33.45
N ASN A 1130 6.18 -12.79 -33.32
CA ASN A 1130 5.00 -12.02 -33.66
C ASN A 1130 4.60 -11.13 -32.49
N SER A 1131 3.98 -9.99 -32.78
CA SER A 1131 3.21 -9.23 -31.80
C SER A 1131 1.73 -9.28 -32.13
N ASN A 1132 0.89 -9.11 -31.12
CA ASN A 1132 -0.53 -8.93 -31.30
C ASN A 1132 -1.01 -7.66 -30.59
N VAL A 1133 -2.11 -7.09 -31.06
CA VAL A 1133 -2.75 -5.94 -30.41
C VAL A 1133 -4.26 -5.99 -30.60
N GLY A 1134 -4.99 -6.05 -29.49
CA GLY A 1134 -6.44 -5.88 -29.44
C GLY A 1134 -6.80 -4.47 -29.01
N PHE A 1135 -7.80 -3.90 -29.66
CA PHE A 1135 -8.42 -2.62 -29.36
C PHE A 1135 -9.88 -2.83 -29.02
N PHE A 1136 -10.39 -2.19 -27.99
CA PHE A 1136 -11.80 -2.30 -27.59
C PHE A 1136 -12.31 -1.01 -26.96
N VAL A 1137 -13.63 -0.84 -27.00
CA VAL A 1137 -14.32 0.39 -26.55
C VAL A 1137 -15.24 0.09 -25.36
N ARG A 1138 -15.61 1.13 -24.62
CA ARG A 1138 -16.41 1.02 -23.40
C ARG A 1138 -17.89 0.86 -23.70
N ASN A 1139 -18.36 1.51 -24.77
CA ASN A 1139 -19.78 1.54 -25.13
C ASN A 1139 -20.04 0.84 -26.47
N ASP A 1140 -21.18 0.16 -26.58
CA ASP A 1140 -21.52 -0.63 -27.77
C ASP A 1140 -21.65 0.24 -29.04
N ASP A 1141 -22.08 1.49 -28.92
CA ASP A 1141 -22.23 2.41 -30.04
C ASP A 1141 -20.89 2.94 -30.60
N GLU A 1142 -19.80 2.84 -29.83
CA GLU A 1142 -18.44 3.19 -30.26
C GLU A 1142 -17.83 2.10 -31.16
N TYR A 1143 -18.35 0.86 -31.08
CA TYR A 1143 -17.75 -0.28 -31.77
C TYR A 1143 -17.80 -0.16 -33.28
N ALA A 1144 -18.91 0.33 -33.83
CA ALA A 1144 -19.08 0.53 -35.26
C ALA A 1144 -18.05 1.52 -35.82
N TRP A 1145 -17.71 2.57 -35.05
CA TRP A 1145 -16.64 3.50 -35.41
C TRP A 1145 -15.26 2.84 -35.31
N LEU A 1146 -14.98 2.10 -34.23
CA LEU A 1146 -13.69 1.44 -34.01
C LEU A 1146 -13.33 0.49 -35.16
N ARG A 1147 -14.26 -0.41 -35.54
CA ARG A 1147 -14.03 -1.40 -36.60
C ARG A 1147 -13.83 -0.75 -37.96
N ASN A 1148 -14.61 0.30 -38.28
CA ASN A 1148 -14.47 1.06 -39.51
C ASN A 1148 -13.13 1.82 -39.60
N LEU A 1149 -12.69 2.40 -38.48
CA LEU A 1149 -11.45 3.18 -38.42
C LEU A 1149 -10.23 2.27 -38.54
N LEU A 1150 -10.17 1.22 -37.72
CA LEU A 1150 -9.01 0.34 -37.61
C LEU A 1150 -9.05 -0.74 -38.70
N THR A 1151 -8.65 -0.35 -39.90
CA THR A 1151 -8.32 -1.25 -41.02
C THR A 1151 -6.85 -1.70 -40.94
N VAL A 1152 -6.44 -2.71 -41.72
CA VAL A 1152 -5.03 -3.10 -41.82
C VAL A 1152 -4.18 -1.93 -42.31
N SER A 1153 -4.66 -1.19 -43.31
CA SER A 1153 -3.97 0.00 -43.81
C SER A 1153 -3.85 1.09 -42.75
N LYS A 1154 -4.89 1.29 -41.92
CA LYS A 1154 -4.84 2.28 -40.84
C LYS A 1154 -3.82 1.86 -39.78
N LEU A 1155 -3.78 0.58 -39.39
CA LEU A 1155 -2.79 0.09 -38.44
C LEU A 1155 -1.36 0.39 -38.91
N LYS A 1156 -1.04 0.09 -40.18
CA LYS A 1156 0.27 0.40 -40.78
C LYS A 1156 0.59 1.90 -40.73
N GLN A 1157 -0.41 2.76 -41.01
CA GLN A 1157 -0.27 4.22 -40.88
C GLN A 1157 0.03 4.65 -39.44
N LEU A 1158 -0.62 4.03 -38.44
CA LEU A 1158 -0.42 4.37 -37.03
C LEU A 1158 0.97 3.98 -36.52
N PHE A 1159 1.55 2.88 -37.01
CA PHE A 1159 2.95 2.53 -36.72
C PHE A 1159 3.93 3.59 -37.24
N GLY A 1160 3.62 4.26 -38.36
CA GLY A 1160 4.45 5.32 -38.92
C GLY A 1160 5.83 4.82 -39.34
N ASP A 1161 6.88 5.58 -39.02
CA ASP A 1161 8.28 5.24 -39.33
C ASP A 1161 8.69 3.84 -38.88
N ASP A 1162 8.17 3.35 -37.76
CA ASP A 1162 8.47 2.01 -37.24
C ASP A 1162 8.02 0.90 -38.18
N TRP A 1163 7.01 1.15 -39.02
CA TRP A 1163 6.61 0.23 -40.09
C TRP A 1163 7.60 0.27 -41.26
N PHE A 1164 7.94 1.47 -41.73
CA PHE A 1164 8.69 1.65 -42.98
C PHE A 1164 10.21 1.49 -42.85
N LYS A 1165 10.77 1.57 -41.64
CA LYS A 1165 12.19 1.29 -41.37
C LYS A 1165 12.52 -0.22 -41.34
N GLY A 1166 11.51 -1.08 -41.24
CA GLY A 1166 11.63 -2.54 -41.23
C GLY A 1166 11.32 -3.17 -42.59
N ASP A 1167 10.70 -4.35 -42.57
CA ASP A 1167 10.17 -5.01 -43.77
C ASP A 1167 8.76 -4.47 -44.11
N PRO A 1168 8.58 -3.69 -45.20
CA PRO A 1168 7.28 -3.12 -45.56
C PRO A 1168 6.25 -4.18 -46.00
N GLU A 1169 6.70 -5.36 -46.44
CA GLU A 1169 5.88 -6.48 -46.90
C GLU A 1169 5.39 -7.38 -45.76
N ARG A 1170 5.77 -7.05 -44.52
CA ARG A 1170 5.35 -7.76 -43.31
C ARG A 1170 3.83 -7.97 -43.25
N ARG A 1171 3.44 -9.20 -42.93
CA ARG A 1171 2.04 -9.65 -42.93
C ARG A 1171 1.30 -9.22 -41.66
N VAL A 1172 0.06 -8.76 -41.84
CA VAL A 1172 -0.87 -8.39 -40.76
C VAL A 1172 -2.18 -9.15 -40.93
N GLU A 1173 -2.64 -9.78 -39.87
CA GLU A 1173 -3.95 -10.43 -39.79
C GLU A 1173 -4.87 -9.58 -38.90
N ARG A 1174 -6.14 -9.46 -39.29
CA ARG A 1174 -7.17 -8.67 -38.58
C ARG A 1174 -8.41 -9.53 -38.30
N VAL A 1175 -8.95 -9.45 -37.08
CA VAL A 1175 -10.19 -10.12 -36.68
C VAL A 1175 -11.07 -9.20 -35.83
N GLU A 1176 -12.39 -9.37 -35.94
CA GLU A 1176 -13.40 -8.66 -35.16
C GLU A 1176 -13.97 -9.59 -34.08
N PHE A 1177 -14.17 -9.06 -32.87
CA PHE A 1177 -14.87 -9.73 -31.76
C PHE A 1177 -16.09 -8.88 -31.33
N PRO A 1178 -17.24 -9.02 -32.01
CA PRO A 1178 -18.41 -8.18 -31.75
C PRO A 1178 -18.97 -8.34 -30.33
N GLY A 1179 -18.92 -9.53 -29.75
CA GLY A 1179 -19.46 -9.81 -28.41
C GLY A 1179 -18.72 -9.10 -27.25
N ILE A 1180 -17.56 -8.50 -27.53
CA ILE A 1180 -16.74 -7.73 -26.58
C ILE A 1180 -16.28 -6.38 -27.16
N ASN A 1181 -16.92 -5.92 -28.25
CA ASN A 1181 -16.62 -4.65 -28.91
C ASN A 1181 -15.14 -4.46 -29.29
N ALA A 1182 -14.47 -5.52 -29.75
CA ALA A 1182 -13.03 -5.48 -30.02
C ALA A 1182 -12.65 -5.71 -31.48
N VAL A 1183 -11.53 -5.13 -31.88
CA VAL A 1183 -10.81 -5.37 -33.15
C VAL A 1183 -9.40 -5.78 -32.78
N HIS A 1184 -8.94 -6.89 -33.32
CA HIS A 1184 -7.66 -7.49 -32.97
C HIS A 1184 -6.78 -7.67 -34.20
N PHE A 1185 -5.49 -7.45 -34.00
CA PHE A 1185 -4.47 -7.58 -35.02
C PHE A 1185 -3.36 -8.49 -34.55
N ARG A 1186 -2.80 -9.23 -35.51
CA ARG A 1186 -1.56 -9.95 -35.36
C ARG A 1186 -0.56 -9.47 -36.40
N VAL A 1187 0.60 -9.02 -35.95
CA VAL A 1187 1.68 -8.49 -36.77
C VAL A 1187 2.83 -9.50 -36.74
N LEU A 1188 3.13 -10.11 -37.88
CA LEU A 1188 4.14 -11.16 -37.95
C LEU A 1188 5.56 -10.58 -37.92
N ASP A 1189 6.52 -11.31 -37.35
CA ASP A 1189 7.95 -10.97 -37.33
C ASP A 1189 8.27 -9.55 -36.84
N ASN A 1190 7.47 -9.02 -35.90
CA ASN A 1190 7.57 -7.64 -35.46
C ASN A 1190 8.68 -7.39 -34.44
N LEU A 1191 9.12 -8.45 -33.76
CA LEU A 1191 10.05 -8.37 -32.63
C LEU A 1191 11.49 -8.69 -33.02
N ASN A 1192 11.75 -8.98 -34.30
CA ASN A 1192 13.06 -9.24 -34.87
C ASN A 1192 13.84 -10.37 -34.16
N GLY A 1193 13.21 -11.53 -34.01
CA GLY A 1193 13.71 -12.74 -33.34
C GLY A 1193 13.06 -13.05 -31.98
N GLY A 1194 12.05 -12.27 -31.57
CA GLY A 1194 11.39 -12.38 -30.27
C GLY A 1194 12.28 -11.95 -29.09
N ILE A 1195 11.74 -12.00 -27.86
CA ILE A 1195 12.40 -11.48 -26.65
C ILE A 1195 13.83 -12.03 -26.39
N ALA A 1196 14.14 -13.24 -26.87
CA ALA A 1196 15.43 -13.88 -26.66
C ALA A 1196 16.56 -13.30 -27.54
N SER A 1197 16.24 -12.64 -28.66
CA SER A 1197 17.21 -12.07 -29.61
C SER A 1197 16.86 -10.69 -30.17
N SER A 1198 15.77 -10.07 -29.71
CA SER A 1198 15.29 -8.76 -30.18
C SER A 1198 16.32 -7.65 -29.97
N ASP A 1199 16.46 -6.79 -30.97
CA ASP A 1199 17.16 -5.51 -30.84
C ASP A 1199 16.23 -4.36 -30.42
N ARG A 1200 14.91 -4.58 -30.36
CA ARG A 1200 13.95 -3.56 -29.90
C ARG A 1200 14.02 -3.44 -28.38
N ILE A 1201 13.75 -2.25 -27.84
CA ILE A 1201 13.59 -2.08 -26.39
C ILE A 1201 12.35 -2.83 -25.89
N ASP A 1202 11.22 -2.74 -26.61
CA ASP A 1202 10.01 -3.51 -26.32
C ASP A 1202 10.05 -4.87 -27.03
N GLY A 1203 10.92 -5.76 -26.56
CA GLY A 1203 11.06 -7.13 -27.09
C GLY A 1203 9.90 -8.08 -26.76
N LEU A 1204 9.00 -7.68 -25.84
CA LEU A 1204 7.78 -8.41 -25.47
C LEU A 1204 6.53 -7.90 -26.20
N GLY A 1205 6.66 -6.83 -26.99
CA GLY A 1205 5.52 -6.20 -27.67
C GLY A 1205 4.43 -5.65 -26.73
N LYS A 1206 4.70 -5.51 -25.43
CA LYS A 1206 3.69 -5.11 -24.42
C LYS A 1206 3.38 -3.61 -24.46
N GLY A 1207 4.28 -2.80 -25.02
CA GLY A 1207 4.12 -1.36 -25.19
C GLY A 1207 3.43 -0.97 -26.51
N ILE A 1208 3.24 -1.90 -27.45
CA ILE A 1208 2.67 -1.62 -28.77
C ILE A 1208 1.26 -1.04 -28.68
N GLY A 1209 0.40 -1.59 -27.82
CA GLY A 1209 -0.95 -1.10 -27.61
C GLY A 1209 -0.97 0.35 -27.15
N GLU A 1210 -0.16 0.70 -26.15
CA GLU A 1210 -0.04 2.07 -25.63
C GLU A 1210 0.56 3.04 -26.66
N TYR A 1211 1.57 2.60 -27.42
CA TYR A 1211 2.13 3.38 -28.52
C TYR A 1211 1.05 3.73 -29.55
N LEU A 1212 0.30 2.74 -30.03
CA LEU A 1212 -0.74 2.96 -31.05
C LEU A 1212 -1.91 3.79 -30.50
N ARG A 1213 -2.27 3.62 -29.22
CA ARG A 1213 -3.24 4.46 -28.52
C ARG A 1213 -2.80 5.93 -28.43
N SER A 1214 -1.50 6.21 -28.36
CA SER A 1214 -1.01 7.59 -28.31
C SER A 1214 -1.12 8.34 -29.64
N ARG A 1215 -1.31 7.61 -30.76
CA ARG A 1215 -1.43 8.18 -32.10
C ARG A 1215 -2.76 8.90 -32.28
N TYR A 1216 -2.73 10.03 -32.99
CA TYR A 1216 -3.91 10.85 -33.19
C TYR A 1216 -4.75 10.37 -34.38
N VAL A 1217 -6.07 10.43 -34.21
CA VAL A 1217 -7.10 10.11 -35.20
C VAL A 1217 -8.28 11.08 -35.05
N ASP A 1218 -9.17 11.10 -36.04
CA ASP A 1218 -10.46 11.78 -35.92
C ASP A 1218 -11.40 10.98 -35.01
N VAL A 1219 -11.61 11.47 -33.79
CA VAL A 1219 -12.50 10.86 -32.79
C VAL A 1219 -13.81 11.63 -32.74
N PRO A 1220 -14.98 10.99 -32.88
CA PRO A 1220 -16.28 11.65 -32.71
C PRO A 1220 -16.38 12.36 -31.36
N LYS A 1221 -16.79 13.64 -31.38
CA LYS A 1221 -16.90 14.46 -30.16
C LYS A 1221 -17.83 13.85 -29.13
N ALA A 1222 -18.92 13.24 -29.59
CA ALA A 1222 -19.89 12.54 -28.74
C ALA A 1222 -19.26 11.43 -27.87
N PHE A 1223 -18.16 10.81 -28.33
CA PHE A 1223 -17.45 9.79 -27.55
C PHE A 1223 -16.49 10.42 -26.53
N LEU A 1224 -15.82 11.53 -26.91
CA LEU A 1224 -14.93 12.27 -26.01
C LEU A 1224 -15.69 12.95 -24.86
N GLU A 1225 -16.92 13.41 -25.11
CA GLU A 1225 -17.80 14.04 -24.12
C GLU A 1225 -18.17 13.10 -22.96
N ARG A 1226 -18.05 11.77 -23.15
CA ARG A 1226 -18.25 10.75 -22.11
C ARG A 1226 -17.04 10.57 -21.17
N GLY A 1227 -15.97 11.36 -21.38
CA GLY A 1227 -14.74 11.30 -20.60
C GLY A 1227 -13.64 10.47 -21.28
N ARG A 1228 -12.38 10.82 -21.00
CA ARG A 1228 -11.20 10.16 -21.59
C ARG A 1228 -10.64 9.08 -20.67
N ILE A 1229 -10.11 8.01 -21.26
CA ILE A 1229 -9.41 6.91 -20.57
C ILE A 1229 -8.03 7.37 -20.05
#